data_AF-A0A8J7R2Z3-F1
#
_entry.id   AF-A0A8J7R2Z3-F1
#
_cell.length_a   1.000
_cell.length_b   1.000
_cell.length_c   1.000
_cell.angle_alpha   90.00
_cell.angle_beta   90.00
_cell.angle_gamma   90.00
#
_symmetry.space_group_name_H-M   'P 1'
#
loop_
_entity.id
_entity.type
_entity.pdbx_description
1 polymer ?
#
loop_
_entity_poly.entity_id
_entity_poly.type
_entity_poly.pdbx_seq_one_letter_code
_entity_poly.pdbx_strand_id
1 'polypeptide(L)'
;MLRRLFSLIIWVVVLCSPAPALPASPSADAEAKAVLEKAVTAMYFDDDFALAAELLGNYVAANPDADGKVYYELANACRALGRPHDAAAAYVEAALKVDNLAPDAFFKAVETLESAGLDKAADEVYDIAFSWHRDCEYWYDKMRQVYVRRYNRLITERRFPEALALDKEQLSLMDKHDISGQAKSRVQVMSEIAQLSGEMGDTSTLLEYGALLSGIVEKVPFAERHTSLISLPLLATVAKYYDMTGDFARADSAWVSLLKVNTSPGNYAANLTGYAAFLASYGNTDKALGLYDEAIGILRTVGDLGAAALAATDKAQCAKNMKKWDVMEQACAETADIVSEMGDGSGISDAMRWDVAYRLATFYSYAGDNDMAIKIYQELLPQYLAGKNYKQLALATSDLGTAYAAKDMHREALEYYDKAAGYIDLEMFPDLNRTIKNNMARSFYHVGQSGEAIKLYSGLLDDLRNTMQHDFVYMTDSERHEFWQSQYYIFDNIHGLRLPDSEVGVLRYEAALANKGILLDTSTRLRTIIAESGDTELQADFKRLQLRLSEPRDAANNAAIEAIERNIQRRVAQIGDYTRGASVSIAEICGRLGENDRAVEIVRHVGTDGYYAYEALIMGRDGNVVVEPLPSQAMVESLDRNAIYADSTLLAGAFWSPILKHFNSSGRLYISPDGIYHSIAFEHLPLNGKPVSRTFDVVRVSSTRALVSSSIPMQGEVAVWGGLDYNVDLDADYEALGAGNSLRLGHGISPWAYLPGTRREMLAIAEVLDPSECEPVTVTADEGTEDYFKSMSGHAPGILHVATHGFYIPSQSPEEESSLLRSGLVLSGANNHWRENMMLRDGVDDGILTAAEISRMDLSGSRVVVLSACQSGLGDIEAEGVFGLPRAFKQSGAGSIVMSLWSVDDVITQRIMTAFYQELLKGSTLRKALADACAAHGGDNPASWAAFVVID
;
A
#
# COMPACT_ATOMS: atom_id res chain seq x y z
N MET A 1 61.91 -10.29 -6.21
CA MET A 1 62.69 -9.05 -6.02
C MET A 1 61.93 -8.01 -5.20
N LEU A 2 60.69 -7.65 -5.56
CA LEU A 2 59.84 -6.74 -4.78
C LEU A 2 59.53 -7.22 -3.35
N ARG A 3 59.26 -8.53 -3.13
CA ARG A 3 59.16 -9.11 -1.77
C ARG A 3 60.41 -8.84 -0.92
N ARG A 4 61.60 -9.05 -1.50
CA ARG A 4 62.90 -8.81 -0.82
C ARG A 4 63.15 -7.33 -0.53
N LEU A 5 62.62 -6.41 -1.36
CA LEU A 5 62.72 -4.96 -1.14
C LEU A 5 61.76 -4.47 -0.05
N PHE A 6 60.54 -5.02 0.00
CA PHE A 6 59.55 -4.73 1.04
C PHE A 6 60.00 -5.26 2.41
N SER A 7 60.61 -6.45 2.44
CA SER A 7 61.24 -7.02 3.63
C SER A 7 62.42 -6.19 4.14
N LEU A 8 63.17 -5.52 3.25
CA LEU A 8 64.27 -4.60 3.61
C LEU A 8 63.76 -3.32 4.28
N ILE A 9 62.59 -2.82 3.87
CA ILE A 9 61.94 -1.63 4.46
C ILE A 9 61.36 -1.97 5.83
N ILE A 10 60.74 -3.15 5.98
CA ILE A 10 60.33 -3.71 7.28
C ILE A 10 61.56 -3.89 8.20
N TRP A 11 62.69 -4.32 7.65
CA TRP A 11 63.99 -4.46 8.33
C TRP A 11 64.49 -3.14 8.96
N VAL A 12 64.32 -2.01 8.26
CA VAL A 12 64.74 -0.69 8.75
C VAL A 12 63.77 -0.15 9.82
N VAL A 13 62.47 -0.44 9.70
CA VAL A 13 61.47 0.06 10.64
C VAL A 13 61.48 -0.70 11.99
N VAL A 14 61.73 -2.02 11.97
CA VAL A 14 61.78 -2.84 13.22
C VAL A 14 62.99 -2.51 14.09
N LEU A 15 64.11 -2.09 13.49
CA LEU A 15 65.36 -1.80 14.21
C LEU A 15 65.55 -0.32 14.57
N CYS A 16 64.69 0.59 14.10
CA CYS A 16 64.86 2.04 14.28
C CYS A 16 63.76 2.75 15.08
N SER A 17 62.77 2.02 15.63
CA SER A 17 61.81 2.62 16.57
C SER A 17 62.45 2.83 17.96
N PRO A 18 62.38 4.05 18.55
CA PRO A 18 62.89 4.27 19.89
C PRO A 18 61.96 3.59 20.92
N ALA A 19 62.46 2.55 21.58
CA ALA A 19 61.75 1.88 22.67
C ALA A 19 61.53 2.83 23.87
N PRO A 20 60.36 2.83 24.54
CA PRO A 20 60.23 3.44 25.86
C PRO A 20 61.02 2.60 26.88
N ALA A 21 61.71 3.30 27.78
CA ALA A 21 62.78 2.76 28.61
C ALA A 21 62.37 1.60 29.54
N LEU A 22 63.12 0.49 29.48
CA LEU A 22 63.30 -0.50 30.56
C LEU A 22 64.80 -0.84 30.70
N PRO A 23 65.35 -1.03 31.92
CA PRO A 23 66.79 -1.19 32.12
C PRO A 23 67.21 -2.67 32.08
N ALA A 24 68.05 -3.07 31.11
CA ALA A 24 68.88 -4.28 31.18
C ALA A 24 70.11 -4.20 30.24
N SER A 25 71.14 -5.00 30.53
CA SER A 25 72.50 -4.91 29.99
C SER A 25 72.65 -5.05 28.46
N PRO A 26 73.66 -4.41 27.83
CA PRO A 26 73.89 -4.41 26.38
C PRO A 26 74.23 -5.76 25.73
N SER A 27 74.48 -6.83 26.49
CA SER A 27 74.71 -8.18 25.94
C SER A 27 73.41 -8.93 25.62
N ALA A 28 72.30 -8.62 26.31
CA ALA A 28 71.00 -9.26 26.08
C ALA A 28 70.34 -8.77 24.77
N ASP A 29 70.56 -7.50 24.39
CA ASP A 29 70.02 -6.91 23.15
C ASP A 29 70.62 -7.51 21.86
N ALA A 30 71.89 -7.90 21.88
CA ALA A 30 72.57 -8.45 20.70
C ALA A 30 72.11 -9.88 20.39
N GLU A 31 71.88 -10.70 21.42
CA GLU A 31 71.37 -12.08 21.27
C GLU A 31 69.89 -12.08 20.86
N ALA A 32 69.07 -11.22 21.48
CA ALA A 32 67.67 -11.03 21.11
C ALA A 32 67.51 -10.63 19.63
N LYS A 33 68.32 -9.68 19.17
CA LYS A 33 68.34 -9.24 17.76
C LYS A 33 68.76 -10.35 16.80
N ALA A 34 69.78 -11.15 17.15
CA ALA A 34 70.23 -12.26 16.33
C ALA A 34 69.16 -13.36 16.18
N VAL A 35 68.38 -13.63 17.23
CA VAL A 35 67.25 -14.58 17.19
C VAL A 35 66.14 -14.09 16.26
N LEU A 36 65.75 -12.81 16.36
CA LEU A 36 64.74 -12.21 15.49
C LEU A 36 65.19 -12.16 14.02
N GLU A 37 66.45 -11.80 13.75
CA GLU A 37 67.02 -11.81 12.39
C GLU A 37 67.01 -13.22 11.79
N LYS A 38 67.32 -14.24 12.58
CA LYS A 38 67.29 -15.64 12.15
C LYS A 38 65.87 -16.14 11.88
N ALA A 39 64.91 -15.75 12.70
CA ALA A 39 63.50 -16.09 12.49
C ALA A 39 62.92 -15.44 11.23
N VAL A 40 63.21 -14.15 10.99
CA VAL A 40 62.80 -13.43 9.78
C VAL A 40 63.45 -14.03 8.54
N THR A 41 64.72 -14.44 8.63
CA THR A 41 65.44 -15.11 7.54
C THR A 41 64.77 -16.44 7.20
N ALA A 42 64.54 -17.28 8.21
CA ALA A 42 63.85 -18.56 8.06
C ALA A 42 62.47 -18.38 7.38
N MET A 43 61.69 -17.40 7.82
CA MET A 43 60.32 -17.21 7.35
C MET A 43 60.21 -16.62 5.94
N TYR A 44 61.06 -15.65 5.59
CA TYR A 44 60.88 -14.86 4.35
C TYR A 44 61.91 -15.13 3.26
N PHE A 45 63.02 -15.79 3.60
CA PHE A 45 64.08 -16.09 2.64
C PHE A 45 64.24 -17.59 2.40
N ASP A 46 63.98 -18.41 3.42
CA ASP A 46 64.18 -19.86 3.36
C ASP A 46 62.85 -20.65 3.31
N ASP A 47 61.70 -19.99 3.44
CA ASP A 47 60.35 -20.58 3.57
C ASP A 47 60.26 -21.67 4.67
N ASP A 48 61.12 -21.60 5.69
CA ASP A 48 61.19 -22.50 6.84
C ASP A 48 60.33 -21.97 8.00
N PHE A 49 59.01 -22.13 7.86
CA PHE A 49 58.04 -21.68 8.85
C PHE A 49 58.13 -22.45 10.18
N ALA A 50 58.68 -23.67 10.18
CA ALA A 50 58.85 -24.49 11.38
C ALA A 50 59.93 -23.89 12.29
N LEU A 51 61.09 -23.57 11.71
CA LEU A 51 62.17 -22.88 12.40
C LEU A 51 61.76 -21.48 12.85
N ALA A 52 61.03 -20.75 12.00
CA ALA A 52 60.52 -19.42 12.36
C ALA A 52 59.56 -19.47 13.56
N ALA A 53 58.59 -20.39 13.57
CA ALA A 53 57.65 -20.54 14.68
C ALA A 53 58.34 -20.96 15.99
N GLU A 54 59.35 -21.83 15.92
CA GLU A 54 60.14 -22.23 17.09
C GLU A 54 60.93 -21.05 17.67
N LEU A 55 61.65 -20.31 16.83
CA LEU A 55 62.47 -19.17 17.25
C LEU A 55 61.62 -18.04 17.84
N LEU A 56 60.53 -17.67 17.16
CA LEU A 56 59.61 -16.62 17.63
C LEU A 56 58.85 -17.05 18.88
N GLY A 57 58.43 -18.33 18.96
CA GLY A 57 57.74 -18.87 20.13
C GLY A 57 58.61 -18.86 21.38
N ASN A 58 59.87 -19.27 21.26
CA ASN A 58 60.83 -19.22 22.36
C ASN A 58 61.14 -17.77 22.78
N TYR A 59 61.24 -16.87 21.80
CA TYR A 59 61.49 -15.44 22.06
C TYR A 59 60.35 -14.79 22.86
N VAL A 60 59.11 -15.02 22.42
CA VAL A 60 57.89 -14.51 23.06
C VAL A 60 57.68 -15.11 24.45
N ALA A 61 57.97 -16.40 24.65
CA ALA A 61 57.89 -17.04 25.96
C ALA A 61 58.89 -16.45 26.97
N ALA A 62 60.06 -16.01 26.50
CA ALA A 62 61.07 -15.35 27.33
C ALA A 62 60.82 -13.84 27.52
N ASN A 63 60.06 -13.21 26.62
CA ASN A 63 59.79 -11.78 26.60
C ASN A 63 58.28 -11.51 26.40
N PRO A 64 57.46 -11.62 27.46
CA PRO A 64 56.00 -11.46 27.36
C PRO A 64 55.54 -10.06 26.96
N ASP A 65 56.42 -9.05 27.08
CA ASP A 65 56.18 -7.66 26.67
C ASP A 65 56.82 -7.34 25.31
N ALA A 66 57.14 -8.36 24.50
CA ALA A 66 57.72 -8.18 23.19
C ALA A 66 56.79 -7.40 22.24
N ASP A 67 57.39 -6.66 21.31
CA ASP A 67 56.67 -5.91 20.26
C ASP A 67 55.59 -6.77 19.60
N GLY A 68 54.37 -6.24 19.47
CA GLY A 68 53.22 -6.96 18.92
C GLY A 68 53.47 -7.54 17.53
N LYS A 69 54.39 -6.97 16.76
CA LYS A 69 54.83 -7.51 15.47
C LYS A 69 55.48 -8.89 15.58
N VAL A 70 56.17 -9.19 16.67
CA VAL A 70 56.80 -10.50 16.91
C VAL A 70 55.73 -11.56 17.16
N TYR A 71 54.71 -11.24 17.94
CA TYR A 71 53.54 -12.08 18.15
C TYR A 71 52.75 -12.32 16.85
N TYR A 72 52.61 -11.28 16.03
CA TYR A 72 51.95 -11.38 14.73
C TYR A 72 52.70 -12.29 13.75
N GLU A 73 54.03 -12.17 13.67
CA GLU A 73 54.84 -13.03 12.80
C GLU A 73 54.87 -14.49 13.27
N LEU A 74 54.77 -14.72 14.58
CA LEU A 74 54.56 -16.06 15.14
C LEU A 74 53.21 -16.64 14.72
N ALA A 75 52.14 -15.84 14.73
CA ALA A 75 50.82 -16.26 14.25
C ALA A 75 50.87 -16.66 12.75
N ASN A 76 51.57 -15.88 11.92
CA ASN A 76 51.75 -16.17 10.50
C ASN A 76 52.50 -17.49 10.27
N ALA A 77 53.59 -17.73 11.01
CA ALA A 77 54.37 -18.96 10.92
C ALA A 77 53.53 -20.19 11.34
N CYS A 78 52.74 -20.08 12.41
CA CYS A 78 51.82 -21.14 12.84
C CYS A 78 50.76 -21.45 11.79
N ARG A 79 50.21 -20.43 11.11
CA ARG A 79 49.23 -20.60 10.03
C ARG A 79 49.84 -21.30 8.81
N ALA A 80 51.04 -20.90 8.40
CA ALA A 80 51.74 -21.51 7.26
C ALA A 80 52.08 -23.00 7.48
N LEU A 81 52.16 -23.44 8.75
CA LEU A 81 52.37 -24.83 9.14
C LEU A 81 51.07 -25.65 9.29
N GLY A 82 49.89 -25.06 9.08
CA GLY A 82 48.61 -25.73 9.28
C GLY A 82 48.33 -26.11 10.74
N ARG A 83 48.92 -25.39 11.71
CA ARG A 83 48.65 -25.59 13.15
C ARG A 83 47.21 -25.13 13.47
N PRO A 84 46.57 -25.66 14.53
CA PRO A 84 45.18 -25.35 14.87
C PRO A 84 44.95 -23.83 14.97
N HIS A 85 43.83 -23.37 14.40
CA HIS A 85 43.50 -21.95 14.27
C HIS A 85 43.48 -21.22 15.63
N ASP A 86 43.10 -21.89 16.72
CA ASP A 86 43.08 -21.34 18.09
C ASP A 86 44.45 -20.87 18.58
N ALA A 87 45.52 -21.58 18.19
CA ALA A 87 46.88 -21.22 18.60
C ALA A 87 47.36 -19.95 17.88
N ALA A 88 47.05 -19.81 16.59
CA ALA A 88 47.37 -18.61 15.82
C ALA A 88 46.55 -17.40 16.32
N ALA A 89 45.28 -17.61 16.68
CA ALA A 89 44.40 -16.58 17.23
C ALA A 89 44.88 -16.02 18.58
N ALA A 90 45.32 -16.88 19.50
CA ALA A 90 45.85 -16.44 20.79
C ALA A 90 47.08 -15.51 20.65
N TYR A 91 47.91 -15.74 19.63
CA TYR A 91 49.04 -14.85 19.33
C TYR A 91 48.62 -13.54 18.66
N VAL A 92 47.54 -13.54 17.89
CA VAL A 92 46.94 -12.30 17.34
C VAL A 92 46.35 -11.45 18.47
N GLU A 93 45.62 -12.04 19.43
CA GLU A 93 45.12 -11.33 20.61
C GLU A 93 46.25 -10.77 21.49
N ALA A 94 47.33 -11.52 21.65
CA ALA A 94 48.51 -11.04 22.35
C ALA A 94 49.18 -9.87 21.61
N ALA A 95 49.27 -9.93 20.26
CA ALA A 95 49.82 -8.86 19.45
C ALA A 95 49.05 -7.54 19.59
N LEU A 96 47.72 -7.61 19.76
CA LEU A 96 46.84 -6.45 19.90
C LEU A 96 46.95 -5.76 21.27
N LYS A 97 47.48 -6.44 22.30
CA LYS A 97 47.60 -5.91 23.67
C LYS A 97 48.87 -5.09 23.92
N VAL A 98 49.90 -5.19 23.07
CA VAL A 98 51.26 -4.65 23.32
C VAL A 98 51.65 -3.45 22.41
N ASP A 99 50.69 -2.90 21.65
CA ASP A 99 50.76 -1.66 20.86
C ASP A 99 51.38 -1.72 19.43
N ASN A 100 50.76 -0.91 18.53
CA ASN A 100 51.08 -0.49 17.14
C ASN A 100 51.34 -1.53 16.02
N LEU A 101 50.34 -2.35 15.70
CA LEU A 101 50.31 -3.14 14.45
C LEU A 101 50.17 -2.25 13.19
N ALA A 102 50.88 -2.59 12.11
CA ALA A 102 50.68 -1.95 10.81
C ALA A 102 49.30 -2.34 10.21
N PRO A 103 48.63 -1.48 9.41
CA PRO A 103 47.28 -1.77 8.88
C PRO A 103 47.16 -3.07 8.07
N ASP A 104 48.20 -3.42 7.32
CA ASP A 104 48.23 -4.68 6.56
C ASP A 104 48.21 -5.92 7.49
N ALA A 105 48.57 -5.75 8.77
CA ALA A 105 48.49 -6.78 9.80
C ALA A 105 47.07 -6.94 10.37
N PHE A 106 46.28 -5.85 10.49
CA PHE A 106 44.88 -5.91 10.91
C PHE A 106 44.03 -6.73 9.94
N PHE A 107 44.19 -6.52 8.63
CA PHE A 107 43.44 -7.28 7.61
C PHE A 107 43.66 -8.80 7.70
N LYS A 108 44.90 -9.22 7.92
CA LYS A 108 45.30 -10.64 8.04
C LYS A 108 45.01 -11.23 9.42
N ALA A 109 45.06 -10.41 10.48
CA ALA A 109 44.65 -10.77 11.83
C ALA A 109 43.17 -11.15 11.85
N VAL A 110 42.33 -10.28 11.31
CA VAL A 110 40.89 -10.53 11.11
C VAL A 110 40.64 -11.78 10.27
N GLU A 111 41.31 -11.92 9.12
CA GLU A 111 41.18 -13.13 8.28
C GLU A 111 41.50 -14.42 9.07
N THR A 112 42.50 -14.35 9.93
CA THR A 112 42.93 -15.50 10.75
C THR A 112 41.89 -15.82 11.82
N LEU A 113 41.33 -14.82 12.49
CA LEU A 113 40.29 -14.98 13.50
C LEU A 113 38.96 -15.46 12.91
N GLU A 114 38.55 -14.90 11.77
CA GLU A 114 37.37 -15.34 11.02
C GLU A 114 37.51 -16.81 10.56
N SER A 115 38.69 -17.19 10.02
CA SER A 115 38.97 -18.58 9.63
C SER A 115 38.98 -19.56 10.82
N ALA A 116 39.14 -19.04 12.05
CA ALA A 116 39.12 -19.79 13.30
C ALA A 116 37.73 -19.91 13.92
N GLY A 117 36.71 -19.22 13.40
CA GLY A 117 35.41 -19.09 14.05
C GLY A 117 35.42 -18.22 15.33
N LEU A 118 36.42 -17.36 15.50
CA LEU A 118 36.58 -16.47 16.66
C LEU A 118 36.00 -15.08 16.38
N ASP A 119 34.69 -15.10 16.18
CA ASP A 119 33.87 -14.00 15.69
C ASP A 119 33.91 -12.73 16.55
N LYS A 120 33.84 -12.90 17.87
CA LYS A 120 33.93 -11.78 18.83
C LYS A 120 35.31 -11.14 18.85
N ALA A 121 36.36 -11.95 18.76
CA ALA A 121 37.72 -11.44 18.72
C ALA A 121 37.93 -10.64 17.43
N ALA A 122 37.42 -11.11 16.29
CA ALA A 122 37.45 -10.36 15.03
C ALA A 122 36.72 -9.01 15.13
N ASP A 123 35.55 -8.95 15.80
CA ASP A 123 34.82 -7.70 16.08
C ASP A 123 35.61 -6.73 16.96
N GLU A 124 36.30 -7.23 17.99
CA GLU A 124 37.20 -6.41 18.82
C GLU A 124 38.39 -5.85 18.00
N VAL A 125 38.96 -6.65 17.08
CA VAL A 125 40.02 -6.19 16.17
C VAL A 125 39.52 -5.10 15.24
N TYR A 126 38.30 -5.26 14.71
CA TYR A 126 37.65 -4.23 13.91
C TYR A 126 37.53 -2.92 14.71
N ASP A 127 36.99 -2.96 15.93
CA ASP A 127 36.79 -1.78 16.78
C ASP A 127 38.12 -1.10 17.15
N ILE A 128 39.17 -1.87 17.44
CA ILE A 128 40.51 -1.34 17.71
C ILE A 128 41.04 -0.63 16.46
N ALA A 129 40.95 -1.26 15.28
CA ALA A 129 41.39 -0.67 14.01
C ALA A 129 40.67 0.65 13.71
N PHE A 130 39.36 0.72 13.99
CA PHE A 130 38.58 1.96 13.84
C PHE A 130 38.97 3.03 14.85
N SER A 131 39.28 2.66 16.09
CA SER A 131 39.63 3.63 17.14
C SER A 131 40.95 4.36 16.89
N TRP A 132 41.94 3.70 16.29
CA TRP A 132 43.30 4.24 16.14
C TRP A 132 43.51 5.07 14.87
N HIS A 133 42.70 4.82 13.84
CA HIS A 133 42.97 5.35 12.49
C HIS A 133 41.79 6.13 11.89
N ARG A 134 40.80 6.47 12.72
CA ARG A 134 39.54 7.15 12.33
C ARG A 134 39.73 8.45 11.54
N ASP A 135 40.74 9.26 11.90
CA ASP A 135 40.88 10.64 11.42
C ASP A 135 42.05 10.86 10.43
N CYS A 136 42.64 9.78 9.89
CA CYS A 136 43.81 9.90 9.03
C CYS A 136 43.51 9.55 7.56
N GLU A 137 43.68 10.55 6.70
CA GLU A 137 43.47 10.45 5.25
C GLU A 137 44.30 9.35 4.58
N TYR A 138 45.57 9.16 4.99
CA TYR A 138 46.45 8.11 4.47
C TYR A 138 45.96 6.69 4.82
N TRP A 139 45.27 6.53 5.96
CA TRP A 139 44.81 5.23 6.45
C TRP A 139 43.44 4.84 5.91
N TYR A 140 42.64 5.80 5.42
CA TYR A 140 41.29 5.57 4.92
C TYR A 140 41.22 4.53 3.78
N ASP A 141 42.09 4.63 2.77
CA ASP A 141 42.12 3.69 1.63
C ASP A 141 42.45 2.24 2.04
N LYS A 142 43.25 2.07 3.10
CA LYS A 142 43.58 0.75 3.67
C LYS A 142 42.46 0.24 4.57
N MET A 143 41.83 1.13 5.33
CA MET A 143 40.68 0.81 6.18
C MET A 143 39.43 0.46 5.38
N ARG A 144 39.29 0.92 4.13
CA ARG A 144 38.15 0.55 3.27
C ARG A 144 37.98 -0.95 3.08
N GLN A 145 39.07 -1.71 2.98
CA GLN A 145 39.00 -3.17 2.86
C GLN A 145 38.50 -3.82 4.16
N VAL A 146 38.82 -3.20 5.31
CA VAL A 146 38.36 -3.59 6.63
C VAL A 146 36.86 -3.26 6.78
N TYR A 147 36.42 -2.09 6.33
CA TYR A 147 34.99 -1.70 6.24
C TYR A 147 34.19 -2.71 5.42
N VAL A 148 34.59 -2.97 4.17
CA VAL A 148 33.87 -3.88 3.27
C VAL A 148 33.77 -5.29 3.84
N ARG A 149 34.82 -5.79 4.50
CA ARG A 149 34.79 -7.12 5.12
C ARG A 149 33.85 -7.17 6.32
N ARG A 150 33.95 -6.20 7.23
CA ARG A 150 33.02 -6.08 8.37
C ARG A 150 31.59 -5.93 7.89
N TYR A 151 31.35 -5.08 6.90
CA TYR A 151 30.05 -4.90 6.27
C TYR A 151 29.51 -6.22 5.72
N ASN A 152 30.22 -6.89 4.81
CA ASN A 152 29.77 -8.15 4.20
C ASN A 152 29.49 -9.24 5.24
N ARG A 153 30.28 -9.26 6.30
CA ARG A 153 30.06 -10.13 7.45
C ARG A 153 28.77 -9.79 8.19
N LEU A 154 28.57 -8.52 8.58
CA LEU A 154 27.34 -8.06 9.23
C LEU A 154 26.10 -8.34 8.38
N ILE A 155 26.21 -8.23 7.05
CA ILE A 155 25.15 -8.57 6.09
C ILE A 155 24.87 -10.08 6.10
N THR A 156 25.92 -10.92 6.07
CA THR A 156 25.79 -12.38 6.13
C THR A 156 25.16 -12.84 7.45
N GLU A 157 25.48 -12.14 8.55
CA GLU A 157 24.91 -12.34 9.88
C GLU A 157 23.54 -11.66 10.07
N ARG A 158 23.00 -10.96 9.07
CA ARG A 158 21.77 -10.15 9.13
C ARG A 158 21.74 -9.13 10.28
N ARG A 159 22.89 -8.60 10.69
CA ARG A 159 23.04 -7.50 11.67
C ARG A 159 22.84 -6.14 10.99
N PHE A 160 21.69 -5.97 10.33
CA PHE A 160 21.39 -4.80 9.48
C PHE A 160 21.51 -3.44 10.19
N PRO A 161 21.09 -3.26 11.46
CA PRO A 161 21.27 -1.97 12.15
C PRO A 161 22.75 -1.59 12.33
N GLU A 162 23.60 -2.58 12.58
CA GLU A 162 25.03 -2.38 12.76
C GLU A 162 25.73 -2.14 11.42
N ALA A 163 25.31 -2.84 10.36
CA ALA A 163 25.77 -2.58 9.00
C ALA A 163 25.39 -1.17 8.53
N LEU A 164 24.14 -0.74 8.78
CA LEU A 164 23.69 0.61 8.43
C LEU A 164 24.45 1.68 9.21
N ALA A 165 24.69 1.45 10.51
CA ALA A 165 25.48 2.37 11.32
C ALA A 165 26.91 2.50 10.79
N LEU A 166 27.51 1.37 10.38
CA LEU A 166 28.85 1.33 9.79
C LEU A 166 28.91 2.12 8.48
N ASP A 167 27.93 1.96 7.58
CA ASP A 167 27.90 2.69 6.30
C ASP A 167 27.62 4.18 6.49
N LYS A 168 26.74 4.56 7.42
CA LYS A 168 26.50 5.98 7.77
C LYS A 168 27.75 6.63 8.34
N GLU A 169 28.50 5.92 9.18
CA GLU A 169 29.79 6.38 9.67
C GLU A 169 30.80 6.52 8.53
N GLN A 170 30.88 5.51 7.65
CA GLN A 170 31.76 5.54 6.48
C GLN A 170 31.46 6.72 5.57
N LEU A 171 30.18 6.98 5.26
CA LEU A 171 29.77 8.11 4.43
C LEU A 171 30.11 9.46 5.09
N SER A 172 29.92 9.60 6.41
CA SER A 172 30.29 10.80 7.15
C SER A 172 31.81 11.08 7.11
N LEU A 173 32.64 10.04 7.16
CA LEU A 173 34.08 10.17 7.03
C LEU A 173 34.48 10.60 5.61
N MET A 174 33.80 10.10 4.57
CA MET A 174 34.01 10.54 3.19
C MET A 174 33.70 12.03 3.00
N ASP A 175 32.66 12.52 3.67
CA ASP A 175 32.27 13.94 3.64
C ASP A 175 33.30 14.86 4.32
N LYS A 176 33.88 14.41 5.43
CA LYS A 176 34.86 15.20 6.20
C LYS A 176 36.19 15.43 5.48
N HIS A 177 36.63 14.45 4.68
CA HIS A 177 37.97 14.47 4.07
C HIS A 177 37.99 14.99 2.61
N ASP A 178 36.86 15.45 2.06
CA ASP A 178 36.72 16.01 0.69
C ASP A 178 37.51 15.23 -0.39
N ILE A 179 37.39 13.90 -0.35
CA ILE A 179 38.16 13.00 -1.21
C ILE A 179 37.51 12.95 -2.61
N SER A 180 37.71 14.01 -3.38
CA SER A 180 37.14 14.24 -4.72
C SER A 180 37.42 13.13 -5.77
N GLY A 181 38.38 12.23 -5.51
CA GLY A 181 38.69 11.07 -6.37
C GLY A 181 37.81 9.83 -6.18
N GLN A 182 36.87 9.82 -5.22
CA GLN A 182 36.13 8.61 -4.81
C GLN A 182 34.62 8.62 -5.08
N ALA A 183 34.16 9.38 -6.09
CA ALA A 183 32.74 9.46 -6.45
C ALA A 183 32.04 8.09 -6.58
N LYS A 184 32.73 7.08 -7.15
CA LYS A 184 32.22 5.71 -7.26
C LYS A 184 31.97 5.04 -5.91
N SER A 185 32.94 5.12 -5.00
CA SER A 185 32.85 4.54 -3.66
C SER A 185 31.72 5.16 -2.86
N ARG A 186 31.54 6.47 -3.03
CA ARG A 186 30.49 7.24 -2.35
C ARG A 186 29.10 6.81 -2.82
N VAL A 187 28.92 6.71 -4.13
CA VAL A 187 27.68 6.21 -4.75
C VAL A 187 27.35 4.79 -4.28
N GLN A 188 28.37 3.93 -4.13
CA GLN A 188 28.18 2.58 -3.60
C GLN A 188 27.66 2.60 -2.16
N VAL A 189 28.33 3.31 -1.24
CA VAL A 189 27.91 3.39 0.18
C VAL A 189 26.50 4.01 0.29
N MET A 190 26.21 5.05 -0.50
CA MET A 190 24.86 5.63 -0.54
C MET A 190 23.80 4.63 -0.99
N SER A 191 24.13 3.74 -1.94
CA SER A 191 23.23 2.69 -2.42
C SER A 191 23.01 1.61 -1.36
N GLU A 192 24.08 1.22 -0.66
CA GLU A 192 24.06 0.24 0.46
C GLU A 192 23.22 0.77 1.64
N ILE A 193 23.38 2.04 2.03
CA ILE A 193 22.53 2.73 3.02
C ILE A 193 21.06 2.66 2.63
N ALA A 194 20.74 3.06 1.39
CA ALA A 194 19.37 3.09 0.90
C ALA A 194 18.74 1.68 0.93
N GLN A 195 19.48 0.68 0.46
CA GLN A 195 19.03 -0.71 0.43
C GLN A 195 18.76 -1.24 1.85
N LEU A 196 19.71 -1.06 2.77
CA LEU A 196 19.58 -1.50 4.15
C LEU A 196 18.47 -0.81 4.92
N SER A 197 18.32 0.51 4.75
CA SER A 197 17.19 1.25 5.29
C SER A 197 15.87 0.68 4.79
N GLY A 198 15.79 0.39 3.48
CA GLY A 198 14.63 -0.28 2.89
C GLY A 198 14.33 -1.66 3.47
N GLU A 199 15.36 -2.49 3.70
CA GLU A 199 15.20 -3.82 4.31
C GLU A 199 14.71 -3.74 5.76
N MET A 200 15.06 -2.67 6.48
CA MET A 200 14.60 -2.41 7.85
C MET A 200 13.26 -1.68 7.93
N GLY A 201 12.63 -1.36 6.80
CA GLY A 201 11.35 -0.64 6.75
C GLY A 201 11.47 0.88 6.91
N ASP A 202 12.68 1.44 6.86
CA ASP A 202 12.89 2.89 6.80
C ASP A 202 12.77 3.38 5.35
N THR A 203 11.51 3.49 4.92
CA THR A 203 11.11 4.00 3.61
C THR A 203 11.61 5.42 3.36
N SER A 204 11.69 6.24 4.41
CA SER A 204 12.08 7.65 4.29
C SER A 204 13.53 7.81 3.80
N THR A 205 14.47 7.09 4.42
CA THR A 205 15.87 7.11 4.01
C THR A 205 16.05 6.46 2.64
N LEU A 206 15.34 5.38 2.33
CA LEU A 206 15.39 4.75 1.01
C LEU A 206 14.95 5.73 -0.09
N LEU A 207 13.87 6.49 0.12
CA LEU A 207 13.39 7.48 -0.84
C LEU A 207 14.36 8.66 -0.99
N GLU A 208 14.92 9.16 0.12
CA GLU A 208 15.90 10.25 0.12
C GLU A 208 17.14 9.91 -0.71
N TYR A 209 17.80 8.79 -0.39
CA TYR A 209 18.99 8.35 -1.10
C TYR A 209 18.66 7.86 -2.51
N GLY A 210 17.51 7.20 -2.71
CA GLY A 210 17.01 6.79 -4.01
C GLY A 210 16.87 7.95 -5.00
N ALA A 211 16.31 9.08 -4.55
CA ALA A 211 16.17 10.30 -5.35
C ALA A 211 17.53 10.91 -5.71
N LEU A 212 18.49 10.93 -4.78
CA LEU A 212 19.85 11.41 -5.05
C LEU A 212 20.57 10.54 -6.08
N LEU A 213 20.43 9.21 -5.94
CA LEU A 213 21.09 8.22 -6.79
C LEU A 213 20.48 8.14 -8.20
N SER A 214 19.16 8.30 -8.34
CA SER A 214 18.49 8.34 -9.64
C SER A 214 18.94 9.54 -10.47
N GLY A 215 19.07 10.72 -9.84
CA GLY A 215 19.61 11.92 -10.48
C GLY A 215 21.07 11.78 -10.95
N ILE A 216 21.85 10.87 -10.36
CA ILE A 216 23.20 10.51 -10.85
C ILE A 216 23.10 9.61 -12.08
N VAL A 217 22.25 8.57 -12.05
CA VAL A 217 22.07 7.62 -13.17
C VAL A 217 21.50 8.28 -14.43
N GLU A 218 20.64 9.28 -14.27
CA GLU A 218 20.04 10.05 -15.38
C GLU A 218 21.08 10.91 -16.13
N LYS A 219 22.12 11.38 -15.44
CA LYS A 219 23.20 12.19 -16.02
C LYS A 219 24.28 11.35 -16.72
N VAL A 220 24.24 10.02 -16.60
CA VAL A 220 25.22 9.10 -17.20
C VAL A 220 24.65 8.48 -18.49
N PRO A 221 25.25 8.74 -19.67
CA PRO A 221 24.79 8.21 -20.95
C PRO A 221 24.70 6.67 -20.98
N PHE A 222 23.66 6.11 -21.62
CA PHE A 222 23.41 4.66 -21.69
C PHE A 222 24.61 3.83 -22.19
N ALA A 223 25.38 4.37 -23.15
CA ALA A 223 26.57 3.71 -23.69
C ALA A 223 27.76 3.64 -22.70
N GLU A 224 27.80 4.54 -21.71
CA GLU A 224 28.84 4.60 -20.67
C GLU A 224 28.41 3.89 -19.37
N ARG A 225 27.16 3.45 -19.28
CA ARG A 225 26.62 2.68 -18.14
C ARG A 225 27.35 1.35 -17.93
N HIS A 226 28.01 0.82 -18.95
CA HIS A 226 28.85 -0.38 -18.88
C HIS A 226 30.26 -0.12 -18.30
N THR A 227 30.64 1.12 -18.02
CA THR A 227 32.00 1.50 -17.62
C THR A 227 32.05 2.25 -16.30
N SER A 228 32.53 1.51 -15.29
CA SER A 228 33.16 1.98 -14.05
C SER A 228 32.33 2.68 -12.96
N LEU A 229 31.26 3.45 -13.22
CA LEU A 229 30.54 4.18 -12.16
C LEU A 229 29.25 3.51 -11.66
N ILE A 230 28.67 2.60 -12.45
CA ILE A 230 27.40 1.95 -12.11
C ILE A 230 27.66 0.62 -11.40
N SER A 231 27.27 0.56 -10.12
CA SER A 231 27.32 -0.66 -9.31
C SER A 231 25.96 -1.38 -9.36
N LEU A 232 25.95 -2.69 -9.07
CA LEU A 232 24.69 -3.45 -8.96
C LEU A 232 23.75 -2.88 -7.88
N PRO A 233 24.24 -2.50 -6.67
CA PRO A 233 23.41 -1.84 -5.67
C PRO A 233 22.76 -0.55 -6.19
N LEU A 234 23.49 0.26 -6.97
CA LEU A 234 22.96 1.52 -7.51
C LEU A 234 21.72 1.31 -8.37
N LEU A 235 21.79 0.40 -9.35
CA LEU A 235 20.66 0.15 -10.25
C LEU A 235 19.49 -0.52 -9.53
N ALA A 236 19.76 -1.42 -8.57
CA ALA A 236 18.72 -2.05 -7.75
C ALA A 236 18.00 -1.01 -6.86
N THR A 237 18.75 -0.12 -6.20
CA THR A 237 18.19 0.98 -5.39
C THR A 237 17.39 1.94 -6.25
N VAL A 238 17.87 2.32 -7.43
CA VAL A 238 17.15 3.20 -8.35
C VAL A 238 15.88 2.53 -8.89
N ALA A 239 15.93 1.24 -9.20
CA ALA A 239 14.75 0.49 -9.62
C ALA A 239 13.70 0.43 -8.51
N LYS A 240 14.11 0.14 -7.27
CA LYS A 240 13.23 0.13 -6.08
C LYS A 240 12.68 1.52 -5.75
N TYR A 241 13.48 2.57 -5.92
CA TYR A 241 13.04 3.96 -5.79
C TYR A 241 11.94 4.30 -6.79
N TYR A 242 12.13 3.95 -8.08
CA TYR A 242 11.11 4.18 -9.09
C TYR A 242 9.84 3.36 -8.85
N ASP A 243 9.97 2.13 -8.37
CA ASP A 243 8.83 1.30 -7.95
C ASP A 243 8.03 1.98 -6.83
N MET A 244 8.70 2.41 -5.76
CA MET A 244 8.05 3.08 -4.62
C MET A 244 7.49 4.46 -4.92
N THR A 245 7.99 5.13 -5.95
CA THR A 245 7.46 6.42 -6.44
C THR A 245 6.44 6.25 -7.58
N GLY A 246 6.11 5.02 -7.94
CA GLY A 246 5.10 4.69 -8.95
C GLY A 246 5.52 4.96 -10.40
N ASP A 247 6.82 5.11 -10.71
CA ASP A 247 7.31 5.17 -12.10
C ASP A 247 7.72 3.79 -12.60
N PHE A 248 6.70 3.03 -12.97
CA PHE A 248 6.84 1.65 -13.39
C PHE A 248 7.67 1.51 -14.69
N ALA A 249 7.61 2.49 -15.59
CA ALA A 249 8.38 2.44 -16.84
C ALA A 249 9.88 2.58 -16.59
N ARG A 250 10.29 3.50 -15.70
CA ARG A 250 11.70 3.64 -15.32
C ARG A 250 12.16 2.51 -14.41
N ALA A 251 11.31 2.02 -13.52
CA ALA A 251 11.59 0.83 -12.71
C ALA A 251 11.85 -0.40 -13.61
N ASP A 252 10.97 -0.68 -14.57
CA ASP A 252 11.14 -1.77 -15.54
C ASP A 252 12.41 -1.59 -16.36
N SER A 253 12.66 -0.39 -16.89
CA SER A 253 13.89 -0.10 -17.63
C SER A 253 15.15 -0.26 -16.78
N ALA A 254 15.10 0.10 -15.49
CA ALA A 254 16.22 -0.06 -14.57
C ALA A 254 16.49 -1.52 -14.27
N TRP A 255 15.45 -2.32 -14.02
CA TRP A 255 15.56 -3.78 -13.84
C TRP A 255 16.07 -4.48 -15.09
N VAL A 256 15.53 -4.16 -16.27
CA VAL A 256 16.01 -4.70 -17.56
C VAL A 256 17.47 -4.31 -17.82
N SER A 257 17.88 -3.11 -17.41
CA SER A 257 19.29 -2.69 -17.51
C SER A 257 20.18 -3.47 -16.54
N LEU A 258 19.71 -3.72 -15.31
CA LEU A 258 20.40 -4.52 -14.31
C LEU A 258 20.64 -5.97 -14.80
N LEU A 259 19.67 -6.58 -15.47
CA LEU A 259 19.80 -7.93 -16.05
C LEU A 259 20.81 -8.00 -17.21
N LYS A 260 21.13 -6.88 -17.86
CA LYS A 260 22.14 -6.80 -18.95
C LYS A 260 23.56 -6.61 -18.43
N VAL A 261 23.74 -6.34 -17.14
CA VAL A 261 25.07 -6.22 -16.53
C VAL A 261 25.68 -7.62 -16.42
N ASN A 262 26.94 -7.77 -16.82
CA ASN A 262 27.64 -9.05 -16.69
C ASN A 262 27.95 -9.33 -15.21
N THR A 263 27.26 -10.31 -14.63
CA THR A 263 27.35 -10.69 -13.22
C THR A 263 27.63 -12.19 -13.05
N SER A 264 27.98 -12.61 -11.84
CA SER A 264 28.01 -14.05 -11.51
C SER A 264 26.59 -14.63 -11.65
N PRO A 265 26.44 -15.94 -11.94
CA PRO A 265 25.11 -16.54 -12.08
C PRO A 265 24.24 -16.36 -10.83
N GLY A 266 24.82 -16.42 -9.62
CA GLY A 266 24.09 -16.13 -8.37
C GLY A 266 23.58 -14.68 -8.30
N ASN A 267 24.40 -13.70 -8.66
CA ASN A 267 23.99 -12.29 -8.69
C ASN A 267 22.95 -12.02 -9.79
N TYR A 268 23.07 -12.69 -10.94
CA TYR A 268 22.05 -12.64 -12.00
C TYR A 268 20.71 -13.18 -11.49
N ALA A 269 20.72 -14.31 -10.78
CA ALA A 269 19.51 -14.86 -10.19
C ALA A 269 18.90 -13.95 -9.10
N ALA A 270 19.71 -13.32 -8.25
CA ALA A 270 19.22 -12.32 -7.30
C ALA A 270 18.53 -11.14 -8.00
N ASN A 271 19.09 -10.68 -9.13
CA ASN A 271 18.47 -9.63 -9.95
C ASN A 271 17.15 -10.08 -10.58
N LEU A 272 17.05 -11.35 -11.02
CA LEU A 272 15.80 -11.93 -11.52
C LEU A 272 14.73 -11.95 -10.44
N THR A 273 15.06 -12.38 -9.21
CA THR A 273 14.15 -12.36 -8.06
C THR A 273 13.64 -10.95 -7.77
N GLY A 274 14.54 -9.96 -7.75
CA GLY A 274 14.16 -8.55 -7.54
C GLY A 274 13.24 -8.01 -8.64
N TYR A 275 13.53 -8.34 -9.91
CA TYR A 275 12.67 -7.95 -11.03
C TYR A 275 11.32 -8.68 -11.01
N ALA A 276 11.29 -9.95 -10.61
CA ALA A 276 10.07 -10.72 -10.44
C ALA A 276 9.17 -10.11 -9.35
N ALA A 277 9.74 -9.70 -8.21
CA ALA A 277 9.00 -9.01 -7.16
C ALA A 277 8.38 -7.70 -7.63
N PHE A 278 9.13 -6.89 -8.39
CA PHE A 278 8.62 -5.68 -9.04
C PHE A 278 7.49 -5.97 -10.04
N LEU A 279 7.65 -6.98 -10.89
CA LEU A 279 6.60 -7.33 -11.85
C LEU A 279 5.35 -7.86 -11.13
N ALA A 280 5.51 -8.55 -10.00
CA ALA A 280 4.42 -9.02 -9.18
C ALA A 280 3.67 -7.86 -8.48
N SER A 281 4.37 -6.87 -7.94
CA SER A 281 3.72 -5.67 -7.36
C SER A 281 2.96 -4.87 -8.43
N TYR A 282 3.41 -4.93 -9.67
CA TYR A 282 2.80 -4.28 -10.82
C TYR A 282 1.73 -5.12 -11.54
N GLY A 283 1.41 -6.33 -11.05
CA GLY A 283 0.37 -7.19 -11.63
C GLY A 283 0.78 -7.98 -12.89
N ASN A 284 2.03 -7.90 -13.35
CA ASN A 284 2.54 -8.75 -14.44
C ASN A 284 2.98 -10.13 -13.91
N THR A 285 1.99 -10.85 -13.40
CA THR A 285 2.23 -11.98 -12.50
C THR A 285 2.77 -13.21 -13.22
N ASP A 286 2.30 -13.51 -14.44
CA ASP A 286 2.79 -14.68 -15.17
C ASP A 286 4.27 -14.55 -15.54
N LYS A 287 4.70 -13.34 -15.89
CA LYS A 287 6.11 -13.04 -16.13
C LYS A 287 6.90 -13.11 -14.83
N ALA A 288 6.38 -12.59 -13.72
CA ALA A 288 7.01 -12.69 -12.40
C ALA A 288 7.25 -14.15 -11.99
N LEU A 289 6.22 -15.01 -12.08
CA LEU A 289 6.32 -16.43 -11.74
C LEU A 289 7.40 -17.15 -12.58
N GLY A 290 7.46 -16.88 -13.90
CA GLY A 290 8.49 -17.45 -14.76
C GLY A 290 9.91 -16.99 -14.43
N LEU A 291 10.07 -15.73 -13.99
CA LEU A 291 11.37 -15.20 -13.55
C LEU A 291 11.81 -15.80 -12.21
N TYR A 292 10.87 -16.05 -11.27
CA TYR A 292 11.18 -16.79 -10.06
C TYR A 292 11.64 -18.22 -10.37
N ASP A 293 10.98 -18.93 -11.30
CA ASP A 293 11.40 -20.27 -11.72
C ASP A 293 12.83 -20.27 -12.29
N GLU A 294 13.15 -19.30 -13.15
CA GLU A 294 14.49 -19.14 -13.69
C GLU A 294 15.53 -18.88 -12.58
N ALA A 295 15.21 -17.97 -11.66
CA ALA A 295 16.08 -17.63 -10.53
C ALA A 295 16.35 -18.83 -9.63
N ILE A 296 15.30 -19.56 -9.22
CA ILE A 296 15.41 -20.75 -8.36
C ILE A 296 16.29 -21.82 -9.03
N GLY A 297 16.09 -22.09 -10.32
CA GLY A 297 16.89 -23.06 -11.07
C GLY A 297 18.38 -22.71 -11.11
N ILE A 298 18.71 -21.43 -11.33
CA ILE A 298 20.10 -20.95 -11.32
C ILE A 298 20.70 -21.06 -9.92
N LEU A 299 19.97 -20.64 -8.87
CA LEU A 299 20.43 -20.67 -7.48
C LEU A 299 20.72 -22.09 -6.99
N ARG A 300 19.85 -23.05 -7.31
CA ARG A 300 20.10 -24.47 -7.03
C ARG A 300 21.34 -25.00 -7.76
N THR A 301 21.56 -24.57 -9.00
CA THR A 301 22.72 -25.00 -9.80
C THR A 301 24.05 -24.46 -9.24
N VAL A 302 24.06 -23.22 -8.73
CA VAL A 302 25.27 -22.65 -8.09
C VAL A 302 25.44 -23.09 -6.63
N GLY A 303 24.47 -23.81 -6.07
CA GLY A 303 24.50 -24.32 -4.69
C GLY A 303 24.07 -23.31 -3.63
N ASP A 304 23.49 -22.17 -4.01
CA ASP A 304 22.95 -21.18 -3.07
C ASP A 304 21.50 -21.54 -2.71
N LEU A 305 21.35 -22.60 -1.91
CA LEU A 305 20.05 -23.12 -1.51
C LEU A 305 19.26 -22.13 -0.65
N GLY A 306 19.93 -21.27 0.12
CA GLY A 306 19.29 -20.26 0.96
C GLY A 306 18.56 -19.21 0.13
N ALA A 307 19.25 -18.63 -0.87
CA ALA A 307 18.62 -17.71 -1.81
C ALA A 307 17.55 -18.40 -2.67
N ALA A 308 17.74 -19.66 -3.05
CA ALA A 308 16.74 -20.43 -3.80
C ALA A 308 15.43 -20.59 -2.99
N ALA A 309 15.53 -20.91 -1.69
CA ALA A 309 14.36 -21.05 -0.84
C ALA A 309 13.62 -19.72 -0.64
N LEU A 310 14.35 -18.60 -0.49
CA LEU A 310 13.71 -17.27 -0.43
C LEU A 310 12.95 -16.96 -1.71
N ALA A 311 13.56 -17.16 -2.88
CA ALA A 311 12.91 -16.94 -4.17
C ALA A 311 11.64 -17.82 -4.32
N ALA A 312 11.68 -19.07 -3.84
CA ALA A 312 10.51 -19.94 -3.82
C ALA A 312 9.41 -19.43 -2.85
N THR A 313 9.77 -18.88 -1.69
CA THR A 313 8.78 -18.25 -0.79
C THR A 313 8.16 -16.97 -1.37
N ASP A 314 8.95 -16.16 -2.10
CA ASP A 314 8.44 -14.95 -2.76
C ASP A 314 7.52 -15.30 -3.93
N LYS A 315 7.83 -16.38 -4.67
CA LYS A 315 6.93 -16.99 -5.66
C LYS A 315 5.62 -17.46 -5.02
N ALA A 316 5.68 -18.13 -3.87
CA ALA A 316 4.48 -18.55 -3.14
C ALA A 316 3.62 -17.35 -2.70
N GLN A 317 4.26 -16.29 -2.18
CA GLN A 317 3.57 -15.06 -1.79
C GLN A 317 2.93 -14.36 -3.00
N CYS A 318 3.64 -14.29 -4.13
CA CYS A 318 3.13 -13.77 -5.39
C CYS A 318 1.88 -14.53 -5.85
N ALA A 319 1.92 -15.87 -5.83
CA ALA A 319 0.79 -16.71 -6.19
C ALA A 319 -0.41 -16.54 -5.25
N LYS A 320 -0.16 -16.43 -3.93
CA LYS A 320 -1.19 -16.16 -2.91
C LYS A 320 -1.89 -14.84 -3.15
N ASN A 321 -1.14 -13.76 -3.40
CA ASN A 321 -1.72 -12.43 -3.65
C ASN A 321 -2.66 -12.45 -4.87
N MET A 322 -2.36 -13.30 -5.85
CA MET A 322 -3.19 -13.51 -7.04
C MET A 322 -4.27 -14.58 -6.88
N LYS A 323 -4.44 -15.15 -5.69
CA LYS A 323 -5.39 -16.24 -5.41
C LYS A 323 -5.17 -17.47 -6.33
N LYS A 324 -3.95 -17.68 -6.81
CA LYS A 324 -3.54 -18.86 -7.60
C LYS A 324 -3.11 -19.98 -6.64
N TRP A 325 -4.09 -20.61 -5.99
CA TRP A 325 -3.87 -21.57 -4.89
C TRP A 325 -2.98 -22.76 -5.28
N ASP A 326 -3.22 -23.36 -6.45
CA ASP A 326 -2.40 -24.49 -6.93
C ASP A 326 -0.92 -24.14 -7.09
N VAL A 327 -0.63 -22.92 -7.59
CA VAL A 327 0.75 -22.43 -7.78
C VAL A 327 1.40 -22.11 -6.44
N MET A 328 0.64 -21.55 -5.50
CA MET A 328 1.11 -21.30 -4.14
C MET A 328 1.51 -22.62 -3.45
N GLU A 329 0.67 -23.65 -3.51
CA GLU A 329 0.97 -24.96 -2.93
C GLU A 329 2.22 -25.60 -3.55
N GLN A 330 2.38 -25.51 -4.88
CA GLN A 330 3.59 -25.99 -5.57
C GLN A 330 4.85 -25.26 -5.12
N ALA A 331 4.80 -23.93 -5.00
CA ALA A 331 5.93 -23.13 -4.53
C ALA A 331 6.26 -23.42 -3.04
N CYS A 332 5.26 -23.72 -2.22
CA CYS A 332 5.48 -24.17 -0.83
C CYS A 332 6.16 -25.53 -0.76
N ALA A 333 5.74 -26.50 -1.60
CA ALA A 333 6.39 -27.79 -1.70
C ALA A 333 7.84 -27.67 -2.19
N GLU A 334 8.07 -26.85 -3.23
CA GLU A 334 9.41 -26.53 -3.72
C GLU A 334 10.30 -25.90 -2.64
N THR A 335 9.75 -24.99 -1.82
CA THR A 335 10.45 -24.42 -0.67
C THR A 335 10.83 -25.50 0.35
N ALA A 336 9.89 -26.39 0.72
CA ALA A 336 10.12 -27.47 1.68
C ALA A 336 11.17 -28.48 1.19
N ASP A 337 11.18 -28.77 -0.12
CA ASP A 337 12.19 -29.61 -0.76
C ASP A 337 13.58 -28.97 -0.66
N ILE A 338 13.70 -27.68 -1.00
CA ILE A 338 14.98 -26.95 -0.91
C ILE A 338 15.46 -26.91 0.55
N VAL A 339 14.58 -26.66 1.53
CA VAL A 339 14.93 -26.69 2.96
C VAL A 339 15.42 -28.08 3.39
N SER A 340 14.81 -29.14 2.89
CA SER A 340 15.25 -30.51 3.17
C SER A 340 16.62 -30.82 2.57
N GLU A 341 16.96 -30.22 1.42
CA GLU A 341 18.29 -30.33 0.78
C GLU A 341 19.38 -29.58 1.56
N MET A 342 19.04 -28.49 2.27
CA MET A 342 20.02 -27.69 3.02
C MET A 342 20.72 -28.47 4.14
N GLY A 343 19.96 -29.23 4.96
CA GLY A 343 20.49 -29.88 6.17
C GLY A 343 21.21 -28.95 7.17
N ASP A 344 21.69 -29.51 8.29
CA ASP A 344 22.30 -28.75 9.40
C ASP A 344 23.74 -28.23 9.10
N GLY A 345 24.31 -28.52 7.92
CA GLY A 345 25.71 -28.25 7.56
C GLY A 345 25.93 -27.38 6.31
N SER A 346 24.89 -26.77 5.76
CA SER A 346 24.91 -26.01 4.49
C SER A 346 25.63 -24.65 4.51
N GLY A 347 26.12 -24.18 5.66
CA GLY A 347 26.72 -22.84 5.79
C GLY A 347 25.72 -21.69 5.69
N ILE A 348 24.41 -21.97 5.70
CA ILE A 348 23.34 -20.97 5.74
C ILE A 348 23.13 -20.52 7.20
N SER A 349 22.89 -19.22 7.42
CA SER A 349 22.64 -18.70 8.76
C SER A 349 21.32 -19.22 9.34
N ASP A 350 21.29 -19.47 10.65
CA ASP A 350 20.08 -19.94 11.32
C ASP A 350 18.92 -18.93 11.21
N ALA A 351 19.24 -17.63 11.16
CA ALA A 351 18.26 -16.58 10.91
C ALA A 351 17.53 -16.74 9.57
N MET A 352 18.24 -17.15 8.51
CA MET A 352 17.65 -17.43 7.20
C MET A 352 16.72 -18.64 7.26
N ARG A 353 17.15 -19.72 7.93
CA ARG A 353 16.33 -20.92 8.11
C ARG A 353 15.03 -20.62 8.86
N TRP A 354 15.08 -19.78 9.89
CA TRP A 354 13.90 -19.41 10.67
C TRP A 354 12.90 -18.54 9.87
N ASP A 355 13.39 -17.62 9.04
CA ASP A 355 12.58 -16.77 8.16
C ASP A 355 11.82 -17.62 7.12
N VAL A 356 12.52 -18.53 6.43
CA VAL A 356 11.92 -19.45 5.47
C VAL A 356 10.89 -20.36 6.15
N ALA A 357 11.22 -20.93 7.30
CA ALA A 357 10.31 -21.77 8.06
C ALA A 357 9.06 -21.00 8.54
N TYR A 358 9.22 -19.76 9.00
CA TYR A 358 8.10 -18.91 9.40
C TYR A 358 7.17 -18.64 8.22
N ARG A 359 7.70 -18.25 7.05
CA ARG A 359 6.92 -18.04 5.83
C ARG A 359 6.17 -19.30 5.42
N LEU A 360 6.83 -20.45 5.44
CA LEU A 360 6.21 -21.73 5.14
C LEU A 360 5.06 -22.07 6.10
N ALA A 361 5.22 -21.81 7.40
CA ALA A 361 4.16 -21.98 8.39
C ALA A 361 2.96 -21.06 8.11
N THR A 362 3.20 -19.81 7.71
CA THR A 362 2.10 -18.90 7.31
C THR A 362 1.36 -19.47 6.11
N PHE A 363 2.06 -19.96 5.07
CA PHE A 363 1.42 -20.53 3.89
C PHE A 363 0.62 -21.80 4.21
N TYR A 364 1.15 -22.69 5.06
CA TYR A 364 0.40 -23.87 5.52
C TYR A 364 -0.89 -23.48 6.26
N SER A 365 -0.84 -22.47 7.13
CA SER A 365 -2.03 -21.98 7.82
C SER A 365 -3.06 -21.41 6.84
N TYR A 366 -2.62 -20.63 5.84
CA TYR A 366 -3.48 -20.12 4.77
C TYR A 366 -4.09 -21.23 3.90
N ALA A 367 -3.34 -22.31 3.62
CA ALA A 367 -3.82 -23.49 2.90
C ALA A 367 -4.75 -24.37 3.74
N GLY A 368 -4.92 -24.07 5.04
CA GLY A 368 -5.74 -24.83 5.98
C GLY A 368 -5.02 -26.00 6.66
N ASP A 369 -3.75 -26.27 6.33
CA ASP A 369 -2.90 -27.24 7.05
C ASP A 369 -2.35 -26.62 8.35
N ASN A 370 -3.28 -26.36 9.27
CA ASN A 370 -2.95 -25.74 10.54
C ASN A 370 -2.12 -26.66 11.45
N ASP A 371 -2.13 -27.97 11.25
CA ASP A 371 -1.28 -28.90 12.00
C ASP A 371 0.21 -28.70 11.68
N MET A 372 0.56 -28.61 10.40
CA MET A 372 1.92 -28.30 9.98
C MET A 372 2.34 -26.89 10.40
N ALA A 373 1.46 -25.91 10.26
CA ALA A 373 1.74 -24.54 10.70
C ALA A 373 2.04 -24.47 12.21
N ILE A 374 1.19 -25.07 13.06
CA ILE A 374 1.36 -25.13 14.51
C ILE A 374 2.71 -25.75 14.87
N LYS A 375 3.03 -26.90 14.26
CA LYS A 375 4.30 -27.60 14.50
C LYS A 375 5.50 -26.69 14.22
N ILE A 376 5.54 -26.06 13.05
CA ILE A 376 6.66 -25.21 12.65
C ILE A 376 6.76 -23.98 13.57
N TYR A 377 5.64 -23.30 13.88
CA TYR A 377 5.68 -22.16 14.81
C TYR A 377 6.21 -22.56 16.19
N GLN A 378 5.77 -23.69 16.74
CA GLN A 378 6.26 -24.17 18.05
C GLN A 378 7.76 -24.46 18.05
N GLU A 379 8.32 -24.95 16.93
CA GLU A 379 9.76 -25.16 16.77
C GLU A 379 10.54 -23.83 16.69
N LEU A 380 9.92 -22.78 16.13
CA LEU A 380 10.54 -21.45 15.95
C LEU A 380 10.53 -20.57 17.20
N LEU A 381 9.49 -20.64 18.04
CA LEU A 381 9.35 -19.74 19.20
C LEU A 381 10.57 -19.74 20.15
N PRO A 382 11.15 -20.89 20.55
CA PRO A 382 12.33 -20.91 21.42
C PRO A 382 13.55 -20.24 20.77
N GLN A 383 13.66 -20.32 19.45
CA GLN A 383 14.77 -19.76 18.68
C GLN A 383 14.70 -18.23 18.64
N TYR A 384 13.52 -17.67 18.32
CA TYR A 384 13.32 -16.22 18.35
C TYR A 384 13.50 -15.64 19.75
N LEU A 385 13.06 -16.37 20.79
CA LEU A 385 13.27 -15.97 22.17
C LEU A 385 14.76 -15.97 22.55
N ALA A 386 15.51 -17.01 22.18
CA ALA A 386 16.95 -17.09 22.45
C ALA A 386 17.73 -15.99 21.71
N GLY A 387 17.35 -15.69 20.47
CA GLY A 387 17.92 -14.62 19.65
C GLY A 387 17.45 -13.21 20.04
N LYS A 388 16.56 -13.07 21.05
CA LYS A 388 15.94 -11.79 21.46
C LYS A 388 15.25 -11.04 20.32
N ASN A 389 14.73 -11.74 19.32
CA ASN A 389 13.98 -11.16 18.22
C ASN A 389 12.51 -11.02 18.62
N TYR A 390 12.23 -10.07 19.52
CA TYR A 390 10.91 -9.95 20.16
C TYR A 390 9.77 -9.61 19.19
N LYS A 391 10.05 -8.83 18.12
CA LYS A 391 9.06 -8.56 17.07
C LYS A 391 8.64 -9.83 16.35
N GLN A 392 9.61 -10.63 15.89
CA GLN A 392 9.32 -11.88 15.18
C GLN A 392 8.71 -12.93 16.11
N LEU A 393 9.13 -12.94 17.38
CA LEU A 393 8.51 -13.76 18.42
C LEU A 393 7.04 -13.42 18.61
N ALA A 394 6.68 -12.13 18.72
CA ALA A 394 5.29 -11.68 18.85
C ALA A 394 4.46 -12.05 17.62
N LEU A 395 4.98 -11.83 16.40
CA LEU A 395 4.33 -12.23 15.15
C LEU A 395 4.05 -13.73 15.10
N ALA A 396 5.08 -14.56 15.26
CA ALA A 396 4.94 -16.02 15.24
C ALA A 396 4.02 -16.54 16.35
N THR A 397 4.01 -15.90 17.52
CA THR A 397 3.09 -16.28 18.62
C THR A 397 1.64 -15.93 18.26
N SER A 398 1.40 -14.75 17.67
CA SER A 398 0.08 -14.35 17.19
C SER A 398 -0.42 -15.28 16.07
N ASP A 399 0.44 -15.61 15.11
CA ASP A 399 0.07 -16.50 14.00
C ASP A 399 -0.17 -17.93 14.47
N LEU A 400 0.57 -18.40 15.49
CA LEU A 400 0.29 -19.66 16.17
C LEU A 400 -1.11 -19.63 16.81
N GLY A 401 -1.47 -18.54 17.50
CA GLY A 401 -2.83 -18.35 18.01
C GLY A 401 -3.89 -18.41 16.91
N THR A 402 -3.60 -17.83 15.75
CA THR A 402 -4.47 -17.85 14.57
C THR A 402 -4.65 -19.27 14.02
N ALA A 403 -3.59 -20.06 13.94
CA ALA A 403 -3.65 -21.46 13.52
C ALA A 403 -4.47 -22.32 14.50
N TYR A 404 -4.37 -22.07 15.81
CA TYR A 404 -5.23 -22.71 16.82
C TYR A 404 -6.69 -22.29 16.66
N ALA A 405 -6.97 -21.00 16.45
CA ALA A 405 -8.33 -20.51 16.23
C ALA A 405 -8.96 -21.11 14.97
N ALA A 406 -8.19 -21.32 13.90
CA ALA A 406 -8.65 -22.01 12.68
C ALA A 406 -9.00 -23.49 12.90
N LYS A 407 -8.54 -24.09 14.00
CA LYS A 407 -8.93 -25.44 14.46
C LYS A 407 -10.06 -25.42 15.50
N ASP A 408 -10.79 -24.31 15.62
CA ASP A 408 -11.81 -24.05 16.65
C ASP A 408 -11.29 -24.12 18.11
N MET A 409 -9.96 -24.07 18.31
CA MET A 409 -9.30 -24.11 19.64
C MET A 409 -9.11 -22.68 20.19
N HIS A 410 -10.23 -21.98 20.39
CA HIS A 410 -10.21 -20.54 20.70
C HIS A 410 -9.65 -20.20 22.09
N ARG A 411 -9.72 -21.10 23.07
CA ARG A 411 -9.16 -20.84 24.42
C ARG A 411 -7.64 -20.85 24.38
N GLU A 412 -7.07 -21.83 23.71
CA GLU A 412 -5.64 -21.94 23.45
C GLU A 412 -5.16 -20.76 22.62
N ALA A 413 -5.91 -20.38 21.57
CA ALA A 413 -5.61 -19.20 20.76
C ALA A 413 -5.50 -17.92 21.62
N LEU A 414 -6.43 -17.70 22.56
CA LEU A 414 -6.40 -16.55 23.47
C LEU A 414 -5.14 -16.52 24.34
N GLU A 415 -4.66 -17.67 24.82
CA GLU A 415 -3.40 -17.73 25.58
C GLU A 415 -2.20 -17.29 24.73
N TYR A 416 -2.17 -17.62 23.44
CA TYR A 416 -1.09 -17.21 22.56
C TYR A 416 -1.19 -15.73 22.17
N TYR A 417 -2.38 -15.21 21.93
CA TYR A 417 -2.54 -13.78 21.67
C TYR A 417 -2.12 -12.92 22.88
N ASP A 418 -2.47 -13.34 24.10
CA ASP A 418 -2.05 -12.68 25.34
C ASP A 418 -0.52 -12.69 25.50
N LYS A 419 0.12 -13.84 25.23
CA LYS A 419 1.59 -13.94 25.19
C LYS A 419 2.21 -13.03 24.14
N ALA A 420 1.66 -13.01 22.92
CA ALA A 420 2.14 -12.14 21.84
C ALA A 420 2.10 -10.66 22.24
N ALA A 421 1.00 -10.24 22.88
CA ALA A 421 0.84 -8.90 23.39
C ALA A 421 1.84 -8.53 24.51
N GLY A 422 2.33 -9.52 25.26
CA GLY A 422 3.31 -9.32 26.33
C GLY A 422 4.78 -9.26 25.89
N TYR A 423 5.11 -9.59 24.63
CA TYR A 423 6.52 -9.67 24.18
C TYR A 423 7.12 -8.36 23.67
N ILE A 424 6.29 -7.42 23.25
CA ILE A 424 6.73 -6.15 22.66
C ILE A 424 5.91 -5.00 23.22
N ASP A 425 6.50 -3.81 23.23
CA ASP A 425 5.71 -2.60 23.39
C ASP A 425 4.84 -2.42 22.15
N LEU A 426 3.57 -2.78 22.28
CA LEU A 426 2.60 -2.74 21.18
C LEU A 426 2.34 -1.32 20.67
N GLU A 427 2.68 -0.28 21.45
CA GLU A 427 2.60 1.11 20.96
C GLU A 427 3.61 1.38 19.84
N MET A 428 4.72 0.63 19.79
CA MET A 428 5.70 0.72 18.70
C MET A 428 5.27 -0.03 17.43
N PHE A 429 4.22 -0.87 17.48
CA PHE A 429 3.76 -1.72 16.38
C PHE A 429 2.23 -1.71 16.26
N PRO A 430 1.62 -0.57 15.90
CA PRO A 430 0.17 -0.39 15.95
C PRO A 430 -0.62 -1.37 15.07
N ASP A 431 -0.14 -1.71 13.87
CA ASP A 431 -0.85 -2.64 12.98
C ASP A 431 -0.88 -4.08 13.51
N LEU A 432 0.23 -4.53 14.11
CA LEU A 432 0.29 -5.81 14.79
C LEU A 432 -0.62 -5.83 16.01
N ASN A 433 -0.65 -4.74 16.77
CA ASN A 433 -1.57 -4.58 17.91
C ASN A 433 -3.04 -4.70 17.47
N ARG A 434 -3.43 -4.02 16.39
CA ARG A 434 -4.77 -4.13 15.80
C ARG A 434 -5.11 -5.55 15.39
N THR A 435 -4.18 -6.22 14.73
CA THR A 435 -4.33 -7.62 14.30
C THR A 435 -4.54 -8.56 15.49
N ILE A 436 -3.70 -8.46 16.53
CA ILE A 436 -3.79 -9.28 17.74
C ILE A 436 -5.14 -9.02 18.44
N LYS A 437 -5.50 -7.76 18.67
CA LYS A 437 -6.78 -7.40 19.33
C LYS A 437 -8.00 -7.87 18.54
N ASN A 438 -7.96 -7.77 17.20
CA ASN A 438 -9.04 -8.27 16.34
C ASN A 438 -9.18 -9.80 16.51
N ASN A 439 -8.07 -10.53 16.42
CA ASN A 439 -8.09 -11.98 16.54
C ASN A 439 -8.49 -12.46 17.94
N MET A 440 -8.09 -11.73 18.99
CA MET A 440 -8.57 -11.94 20.36
C MET A 440 -10.07 -11.72 20.45
N ALA A 441 -10.59 -10.61 19.92
CA ALA A 441 -12.01 -10.29 19.96
C ALA A 441 -12.86 -11.38 19.26
N ARG A 442 -12.40 -11.89 18.11
CA ARG A 442 -13.00 -13.05 17.44
C ARG A 442 -12.99 -14.28 18.34
N SER A 443 -11.85 -14.65 18.92
CA SER A 443 -11.79 -15.84 19.80
C SER A 443 -12.63 -15.68 21.07
N PHE A 444 -12.68 -14.50 21.69
CA PHE A 444 -13.57 -14.20 22.81
C PHE A 444 -15.04 -14.39 22.44
N TYR A 445 -15.44 -13.95 21.25
CA TYR A 445 -16.78 -14.18 20.72
C TYR A 445 -17.07 -15.69 20.58
N HIS A 446 -16.17 -16.47 19.98
CA HIS A 446 -16.36 -17.91 19.79
C HIS A 446 -16.42 -18.71 21.11
N VAL A 447 -15.74 -18.26 22.18
CA VAL A 447 -15.85 -18.89 23.52
C VAL A 447 -17.05 -18.40 24.33
N GLY A 448 -17.90 -17.54 23.75
CA GLY A 448 -19.11 -17.00 24.40
C GLY A 448 -18.85 -15.85 25.37
N GLN A 449 -17.67 -15.23 25.35
CA GLN A 449 -17.31 -14.06 26.18
C GLN A 449 -17.56 -12.75 25.42
N SER A 450 -18.82 -12.51 25.06
CA SER A 450 -19.23 -11.42 24.19
C SER A 450 -18.86 -10.02 24.70
N GLY A 451 -18.87 -9.80 26.02
CA GLY A 451 -18.50 -8.50 26.60
C GLY A 451 -17.04 -8.12 26.35
N GLU A 452 -16.11 -9.08 26.43
CA GLU A 452 -14.70 -8.83 26.11
C GLU A 452 -14.48 -8.61 24.62
N ALA A 453 -15.22 -9.36 23.77
CA ALA A 453 -15.19 -9.15 22.32
C ALA A 453 -15.65 -7.73 21.95
N ILE A 454 -16.79 -7.27 22.50
CA ILE A 454 -17.32 -5.92 22.28
C ILE A 454 -16.31 -4.88 22.74
N LYS A 455 -15.75 -5.02 23.94
CA LYS A 455 -14.77 -4.09 24.49
C LYS A 455 -13.53 -3.93 23.60
N LEU A 456 -12.99 -5.05 23.08
CA LEU A 456 -11.84 -5.02 22.18
C LEU A 456 -12.19 -4.36 20.83
N TYR A 457 -13.34 -4.70 20.24
CA TYR A 457 -13.76 -4.07 18.98
C TYR A 457 -14.07 -2.58 19.13
N SER A 458 -14.72 -2.16 20.21
CA SER A 458 -14.93 -0.74 20.50
C SER A 458 -13.59 -0.01 20.60
N GLY A 459 -12.62 -0.58 21.33
CA GLY A 459 -11.27 -0.02 21.42
C GLY A 459 -10.53 0.02 20.07
N LEU A 460 -10.77 -0.95 19.19
CA LEU A 460 -10.23 -0.92 17.82
C LEU A 460 -10.86 0.18 16.97
N LEU A 461 -12.17 0.39 17.06
CA LEU A 461 -12.84 1.49 16.36
C LEU A 461 -12.35 2.85 16.86
N ASP A 462 -12.16 3.01 18.17
CA ASP A 462 -11.60 4.23 18.76
C ASP A 462 -10.16 4.47 18.28
N ASP A 463 -9.34 3.42 18.22
CA ASP A 463 -7.97 3.51 17.70
C ASP A 463 -7.93 3.90 16.20
N LEU A 464 -8.78 3.31 15.37
CA LEU A 464 -8.92 3.69 13.96
C LEU A 464 -9.39 5.13 13.81
N ARG A 465 -10.33 5.59 14.65
CA ARG A 465 -10.79 6.99 14.68
C ARG A 465 -9.68 7.95 15.04
N ASN A 466 -8.92 7.64 16.09
CA ASN A 466 -7.78 8.46 16.49
C ASN A 466 -6.72 8.51 15.39
N THR A 467 -6.45 7.38 14.74
CA THR A 467 -5.52 7.31 13.60
C THR A 467 -6.00 8.18 12.44
N MET A 468 -7.29 8.15 12.11
CA MET A 468 -7.86 9.05 11.12
C MET A 468 -7.72 10.52 11.53
N GLN A 469 -7.95 10.86 12.79
CA GLN A 469 -7.86 12.26 13.24
C GLN A 469 -6.44 12.80 13.35
N HIS A 470 -5.44 11.94 13.56
CA HIS A 470 -4.05 12.36 13.73
C HIS A 470 -3.20 12.16 12.48
N ASP A 471 -3.36 11.03 11.78
CA ASP A 471 -2.44 10.61 10.73
C ASP A 471 -2.99 10.94 9.34
N PHE A 472 -4.31 10.80 9.09
CA PHE A 472 -4.89 11.16 7.78
C PHE A 472 -4.70 12.64 7.45
N VAL A 473 -4.48 13.46 8.47
CA VAL A 473 -4.18 14.89 8.37
C VAL A 473 -2.90 15.17 7.57
N TYR A 474 -2.00 14.17 7.46
CA TYR A 474 -0.71 14.30 6.77
C TYR A 474 -0.49 13.28 5.64
N MET A 475 -1.46 12.38 5.43
CA MET A 475 -1.42 11.33 4.41
C MET A 475 -2.04 11.81 3.09
N THR A 476 -1.36 11.58 1.97
CA THR A 476 -1.87 11.65 0.58
C THR A 476 -3.16 10.87 0.40
N ASP A 477 -3.92 11.16 -0.66
CA ASP A 477 -5.16 10.42 -0.91
C ASP A 477 -4.92 8.91 -1.10
N SER A 478 -3.82 8.58 -1.80
CA SER A 478 -3.36 7.21 -1.99
C SER A 478 -2.96 6.54 -0.67
N GLU A 479 -2.19 7.21 0.19
CA GLU A 479 -1.82 6.65 1.51
C GLU A 479 -3.05 6.40 2.39
N ARG A 480 -4.04 7.30 2.39
CA ARG A 480 -5.30 7.08 3.13
C ARG A 480 -6.06 5.88 2.59
N HIS A 481 -6.14 5.74 1.26
CA HIS A 481 -6.82 4.60 0.65
C HIS A 481 -6.12 3.29 1.00
N GLU A 482 -4.80 3.20 0.85
CA GLU A 482 -4.02 2.00 1.16
C GLU A 482 -4.14 1.62 2.64
N PHE A 483 -3.98 2.60 3.53
CA PHE A 483 -4.23 2.39 4.96
C PHE A 483 -5.63 1.83 5.18
N TRP A 484 -6.66 2.47 4.64
CA TRP A 484 -8.04 2.10 4.92
C TRP A 484 -8.39 0.69 4.40
N GLN A 485 -7.94 0.36 3.19
CA GLN A 485 -8.11 -0.98 2.62
C GLN A 485 -7.48 -2.06 3.50
N SER A 486 -6.30 -1.79 4.08
CA SER A 486 -5.63 -2.74 4.99
C SER A 486 -6.41 -3.03 6.28
N GLN A 487 -7.33 -2.15 6.70
CA GLN A 487 -8.09 -2.28 7.94
C GLN A 487 -9.49 -2.89 7.74
N TYR A 488 -9.92 -3.12 6.48
CA TYR A 488 -11.31 -3.51 6.17
C TYR A 488 -11.78 -4.78 6.89
N TYR A 489 -10.86 -5.72 7.13
CA TYR A 489 -11.13 -6.97 7.83
C TYR A 489 -11.72 -6.76 9.24
N ILE A 490 -11.41 -5.65 9.91
CA ILE A 490 -11.94 -5.33 11.25
C ILE A 490 -13.45 -5.09 11.15
N PHE A 491 -13.90 -4.33 10.15
CA PHE A 491 -15.33 -4.02 9.95
C PHE A 491 -16.12 -5.28 9.58
N ASP A 492 -15.59 -6.10 8.67
CA ASP A 492 -16.20 -7.39 8.30
C ASP A 492 -16.41 -8.29 9.52
N ASN A 493 -15.41 -8.37 10.41
CA ASN A 493 -15.50 -9.16 11.64
C ASN A 493 -16.53 -8.59 12.62
N ILE A 494 -16.60 -7.26 12.79
CA ILE A 494 -17.60 -6.60 13.64
C ILE A 494 -19.01 -6.85 13.09
N HIS A 495 -19.22 -6.66 11.77
CA HIS A 495 -20.52 -6.86 11.14
C HIS A 495 -20.96 -8.33 11.13
N GLY A 496 -20.02 -9.27 11.22
CA GLY A 496 -20.29 -10.71 11.37
C GLY A 496 -20.76 -11.15 12.76
N LEU A 497 -20.73 -10.30 13.80
CA LEU A 497 -21.12 -10.68 15.16
C LEU A 497 -22.62 -11.02 15.27
N ARG A 498 -22.93 -12.22 15.81
CA ARG A 498 -24.31 -12.74 16.00
C ARG A 498 -24.73 -12.80 17.46
N LEU A 499 -24.89 -11.64 18.06
CA LEU A 499 -25.22 -11.53 19.48
C LEU A 499 -26.62 -10.93 19.67
N PRO A 500 -27.42 -11.43 20.63
CA PRO A 500 -28.78 -10.93 20.88
C PRO A 500 -28.82 -9.58 21.62
N ASP A 501 -27.66 -8.96 21.87
CA ASP A 501 -27.51 -7.77 22.72
C ASP A 501 -27.65 -6.47 21.91
N SER A 502 -28.39 -5.50 22.47
CA SER A 502 -28.47 -4.13 21.93
C SER A 502 -27.11 -3.46 21.80
N GLU A 503 -26.16 -3.77 22.70
CA GLU A 503 -24.80 -3.20 22.64
C GLU A 503 -24.07 -3.58 21.35
N VAL A 504 -24.37 -4.75 20.79
CA VAL A 504 -23.73 -5.24 19.56
C VAL A 504 -24.31 -4.54 18.35
N GLY A 505 -25.61 -4.23 18.36
CA GLY A 505 -26.22 -3.37 17.36
C GLY A 505 -25.54 -2.00 17.30
N VAL A 506 -25.29 -1.39 18.47
CA VAL A 506 -24.61 -0.09 18.58
C VAL A 506 -23.18 -0.16 18.04
N LEU A 507 -22.38 -1.14 18.48
CA LEU A 507 -21.01 -1.35 17.98
C LEU A 507 -20.97 -1.50 16.45
N ARG A 508 -21.89 -2.30 15.89
CA ARG A 508 -21.97 -2.54 14.44
C ARG A 508 -22.40 -1.29 13.67
N TYR A 509 -23.26 -0.46 14.25
CA TYR A 509 -23.66 0.81 13.66
C TYR A 509 -22.50 1.82 13.67
N GLU A 510 -21.78 1.94 14.79
CA GLU A 510 -20.56 2.76 14.88
C GLU A 510 -19.50 2.31 13.87
N ALA A 511 -19.33 1.00 13.67
CA ALA A 511 -18.47 0.44 12.63
C ALA A 511 -18.92 0.82 11.22
N ALA A 512 -20.23 0.81 10.94
CA ALA A 512 -20.77 1.23 9.65
C ALA A 512 -20.52 2.72 9.38
N LEU A 513 -20.66 3.58 10.40
CA LEU A 513 -20.35 5.01 10.30
C LEU A 513 -18.86 5.28 10.08
N ALA A 514 -18.00 4.49 10.73
CA ALA A 514 -16.55 4.61 10.58
C ALA A 514 -16.09 4.16 9.18
N ASN A 515 -16.76 3.16 8.60
CA ASN A 515 -16.38 2.57 7.31
C ASN A 515 -16.99 3.25 6.08
N LYS A 516 -18.30 3.49 6.05
CA LYS A 516 -18.97 3.86 4.80
C LYS A 516 -18.72 5.31 4.39
N GLY A 517 -18.06 5.50 3.25
CA GLY A 517 -17.89 6.80 2.60
C GLY A 517 -16.95 7.75 3.37
N ILE A 518 -16.09 7.24 4.24
CA ILE A 518 -15.15 8.08 5.01
C ILE A 518 -14.10 8.72 4.11
N LEU A 519 -13.59 8.00 3.11
CA LEU A 519 -12.62 8.56 2.16
C LEU A 519 -13.26 9.62 1.26
N LEU A 520 -14.54 9.44 0.92
CA LEU A 520 -15.30 10.42 0.16
C LEU A 520 -15.58 11.69 0.99
N ASP A 521 -16.00 11.53 2.26
CA ASP A 521 -16.27 12.66 3.16
C ASP A 521 -14.98 13.46 3.42
N THR A 522 -13.86 12.80 3.72
CA THR A 522 -12.56 13.46 3.94
C THR A 522 -12.09 14.25 2.72
N SER A 523 -12.19 13.66 1.52
CA SER A 523 -11.87 14.34 0.26
C SER A 523 -12.75 15.56 0.01
N THR A 524 -14.05 15.42 0.24
CA THR A 524 -15.02 16.50 0.01
C THR A 524 -14.81 17.66 0.98
N ARG A 525 -14.61 17.37 2.28
CA ARG A 525 -14.33 18.39 3.30
C ARG A 525 -13.02 19.12 3.06
N LEU A 526 -11.97 18.40 2.67
CA LEU A 526 -10.68 19.00 2.33
C LEU A 526 -10.85 20.05 1.23
N ARG A 527 -11.64 19.73 0.19
CA ARG A 527 -11.96 20.69 -0.88
C ARG A 527 -12.77 21.88 -0.39
N THR A 528 -13.79 21.66 0.44
CA THR A 528 -14.57 22.75 1.03
C THR A 528 -13.67 23.70 1.82
N ILE A 529 -12.76 23.18 2.64
CA ILE A 529 -11.81 24.01 3.41
C ILE A 529 -10.90 24.80 2.46
N ILE A 530 -10.38 24.19 1.40
CA ILE A 530 -9.56 24.89 0.39
C ILE A 530 -10.36 26.03 -0.25
N ALA A 531 -11.60 25.78 -0.67
CA ALA A 531 -12.46 26.75 -1.31
C ALA A 531 -12.78 27.94 -0.36
N GLU A 532 -13.11 27.65 0.90
CA GLU A 532 -13.52 28.65 1.90
C GLU A 532 -12.35 29.32 2.64
N SER A 533 -11.13 28.81 2.50
CA SER A 533 -9.95 29.30 3.24
C SER A 533 -9.59 30.76 2.97
N GLY A 534 -9.93 31.28 1.79
CA GLY A 534 -9.41 32.56 1.29
C GLY A 534 -7.91 32.57 1.01
N ASP A 535 -7.23 31.42 1.12
CA ASP A 535 -5.79 31.28 0.88
C ASP A 535 -5.53 31.07 -0.62
N THR A 536 -5.13 32.14 -1.30
CA THR A 536 -4.92 32.14 -2.75
C THR A 536 -3.82 31.19 -3.20
N GLU A 537 -2.81 30.94 -2.36
CA GLU A 537 -1.71 30.04 -2.72
C GLU A 537 -2.14 28.58 -2.52
N LEU A 538 -2.90 28.26 -1.46
CA LEU A 538 -3.51 26.94 -1.29
C LEU A 538 -4.46 26.60 -2.44
N GLN A 539 -5.28 27.55 -2.87
CA GLN A 539 -6.16 27.39 -4.03
C GLN A 539 -5.36 27.20 -5.33
N ALA A 540 -4.24 27.93 -5.50
CA ALA A 540 -3.36 27.76 -6.65
C ALA A 540 -2.65 26.40 -6.66
N ASP A 541 -2.19 25.93 -5.50
CA ASP A 541 -1.61 24.58 -5.34
C ASP A 541 -2.63 23.50 -5.66
N PHE A 542 -3.86 23.63 -5.19
CA PHE A 542 -4.95 22.71 -5.53
C PHE A 542 -5.24 22.70 -7.03
N LYS A 543 -5.28 23.86 -7.68
CA LYS A 543 -5.43 23.92 -9.15
C LYS A 543 -4.26 23.27 -9.88
N ARG A 544 -3.04 23.44 -9.39
CA ARG A 544 -1.84 22.79 -9.95
C ARG A 544 -1.90 21.28 -9.78
N LEU A 545 -2.38 20.79 -8.63
CA LEU A 545 -2.62 19.37 -8.40
C LEU A 545 -3.60 18.81 -9.43
N GLN A 546 -4.73 19.47 -9.66
CA GLN A 546 -5.72 19.00 -10.65
C GLN A 546 -5.12 18.89 -12.06
N LEU A 547 -4.33 19.87 -12.49
CA LEU A 547 -3.64 19.85 -13.78
C LEU A 547 -2.64 18.69 -13.88
N ARG A 548 -1.88 18.46 -12.82
CA ARG A 548 -0.89 17.37 -12.75
C ARG A 548 -1.55 16.00 -12.78
N LEU A 549 -2.71 15.85 -12.12
CA LEU A 549 -3.49 14.60 -12.13
C LEU A 549 -4.04 14.25 -13.52
N SER A 550 -4.21 15.22 -14.42
CA SER A 550 -4.57 15.01 -15.83
C SER A 550 -3.37 14.79 -16.77
N GLU A 551 -2.14 15.02 -16.30
CA GLU A 551 -0.93 14.74 -17.08
C GLU A 551 -0.57 13.23 -16.99
N PRO A 552 0.16 12.68 -17.99
CA PRO A 552 0.70 11.32 -17.91
C PRO A 552 1.43 11.04 -16.58
N ARG A 553 1.17 9.87 -16.01
CA ARG A 553 1.78 9.43 -14.75
C ARG A 553 3.19 8.89 -15.00
N ASP A 554 4.19 9.76 -14.91
CA ASP A 554 5.62 9.41 -14.83
C ASP A 554 6.21 9.76 -13.44
N ALA A 555 7.47 9.38 -13.14
CA ALA A 555 8.10 9.66 -11.84
C ALA A 555 8.05 11.13 -11.48
N ALA A 556 8.36 11.99 -12.47
CA ALA A 556 8.49 13.41 -12.23
C ALA A 556 7.12 14.00 -11.88
N ASN A 557 6.08 13.57 -12.58
CA ASN A 557 4.72 13.99 -12.33
C ASN A 557 4.17 13.40 -11.01
N ASN A 558 4.40 12.11 -10.73
CA ASN A 558 3.97 11.48 -9.48
C ASN A 558 4.63 12.12 -8.25
N ALA A 559 5.95 12.35 -8.29
CA ALA A 559 6.65 13.03 -7.21
C ALA A 559 6.17 14.49 -7.04
N ALA A 560 5.83 15.17 -8.14
CA ALA A 560 5.25 16.51 -8.08
C ALA A 560 3.84 16.50 -7.47
N ILE A 561 2.99 15.55 -7.85
CA ILE A 561 1.64 15.35 -7.30
C ILE A 561 1.75 15.13 -5.80
N GLU A 562 2.57 14.18 -5.37
CA GLU A 562 2.77 13.84 -3.96
C GLU A 562 3.27 15.05 -3.16
N ALA A 563 4.26 15.79 -3.69
CA ALA A 563 4.78 16.99 -3.04
C ALA A 563 3.71 18.09 -2.88
N ILE A 564 2.89 18.29 -3.91
CA ILE A 564 1.78 19.27 -3.86
C ILE A 564 0.71 18.80 -2.86
N GLU A 565 0.31 17.53 -2.88
CA GLU A 565 -0.68 16.97 -1.96
C GLU A 565 -0.24 17.12 -0.50
N ARG A 566 1.00 16.76 -0.18
CA ARG A 566 1.55 16.90 1.18
C ARG A 566 1.57 18.36 1.63
N ASN A 567 1.85 19.31 0.73
CA ASN A 567 1.78 20.73 1.05
C ASN A 567 0.34 21.18 1.32
N ILE A 568 -0.60 20.82 0.45
CA ILE A 568 -2.03 21.12 0.61
C ILE A 568 -2.52 20.61 1.96
N GLN A 569 -2.24 19.35 2.29
CA GLN A 569 -2.70 18.72 3.53
C GLN A 569 -2.17 19.43 4.77
N ARG A 570 -0.86 19.69 4.80
CA ARG A 570 -0.23 20.43 5.90
C ARG A 570 -0.88 21.80 6.13
N ARG A 571 -1.26 22.50 5.06
CA ARG A 571 -1.92 23.82 5.14
C ARG A 571 -3.38 23.70 5.55
N VAL A 572 -4.14 22.81 4.91
CA VAL A 572 -5.55 22.56 5.24
C VAL A 572 -5.70 22.17 6.70
N ALA A 573 -4.80 21.33 7.23
CA ALA A 573 -4.75 20.93 8.63
C ALA A 573 -4.63 22.10 9.63
N GLN A 574 -4.06 23.23 9.20
CA GLN A 574 -3.95 24.43 10.02
C GLN A 574 -5.20 25.32 9.95
N ILE A 575 -6.05 25.11 8.94
CA ILE A 575 -7.24 25.92 8.66
C ILE A 575 -8.50 25.25 9.22
N GLY A 576 -8.63 23.93 9.07
CA GLY A 576 -9.80 23.19 9.52
C GLY A 576 -9.60 21.68 9.58
N ASP A 577 -10.59 21.01 10.16
CA ASP A 577 -10.61 19.55 10.35
C ASP A 577 -11.41 18.87 9.23
N TYR A 578 -10.70 18.38 8.21
CA TYR A 578 -11.31 17.58 7.14
C TYR A 578 -11.54 16.11 7.53
N THR A 579 -11.11 15.70 8.72
CA THR A 579 -11.31 14.34 9.26
C THR A 579 -12.53 14.26 10.18
N ARG A 580 -13.23 15.39 10.41
CA ARG A 580 -14.40 15.50 11.30
C ARG A 580 -15.44 14.41 11.07
N GLY A 581 -15.65 13.96 9.83
CA GLY A 581 -16.56 12.86 9.53
C GLY A 581 -16.27 11.57 10.31
N ALA A 582 -15.01 11.26 10.58
CA ALA A 582 -14.60 10.08 11.36
C ALA A 582 -15.09 10.11 12.82
N SER A 583 -15.42 11.30 13.32
CA SER A 583 -15.79 11.55 14.72
C SER A 583 -17.26 11.86 14.91
N VAL A 584 -18.09 11.68 13.88
CA VAL A 584 -19.54 11.78 14.01
C VAL A 584 -20.03 10.59 14.84
N SER A 585 -20.61 10.89 16.00
CA SER A 585 -21.14 9.89 16.93
C SER A 585 -22.61 9.58 16.69
N ILE A 586 -23.07 8.41 17.15
CA ILE A 586 -24.51 8.10 17.21
C ILE A 586 -25.32 9.20 17.91
N ALA A 587 -24.78 9.78 18.99
CA ALA A 587 -25.47 10.83 19.75
C ALA A 587 -25.77 12.07 18.88
N GLU A 588 -24.85 12.45 17.99
CA GLU A 588 -25.07 13.57 17.06
C GLU A 588 -26.16 13.27 16.04
N ILE A 589 -26.19 12.04 15.51
CA ILE A 589 -27.24 11.59 14.58
C ILE A 589 -28.59 11.56 15.28
N CYS A 590 -28.67 10.98 16.48
CA CYS A 590 -29.89 10.98 17.30
C CYS A 590 -30.41 12.39 17.58
N GLY A 591 -29.51 13.37 17.76
CA GLY A 591 -29.88 14.79 17.90
C GLY A 591 -30.58 15.39 16.68
N ARG A 592 -30.40 14.80 15.50
CA ARG A 592 -31.02 15.23 14.22
C ARG A 592 -32.29 14.47 13.87
N LEU A 593 -32.56 13.33 14.51
CA LEU A 593 -33.75 12.52 14.26
C LEU A 593 -34.99 13.08 14.98
N GLY A 594 -36.12 13.10 14.27
CA GLY A 594 -37.44 13.23 14.87
C GLY A 594 -37.78 12.02 15.75
N GLU A 595 -38.79 12.15 16.63
CA GLU A 595 -39.20 11.08 17.55
C GLU A 595 -39.59 9.76 16.82
N ASN A 596 -40.24 9.90 15.67
CA ASN A 596 -40.68 8.78 14.84
C ASN A 596 -39.70 8.44 13.70
N ASP A 597 -38.60 9.19 13.55
CA ASP A 597 -37.64 8.97 12.48
C ASP A 597 -36.78 7.75 12.79
N ARG A 598 -36.30 7.07 11.75
CA ARG A 598 -35.37 5.95 11.86
C ARG A 598 -34.23 6.13 10.88
N ALA A 599 -33.01 5.87 11.35
CA ALA A 599 -31.81 5.83 10.54
C ALA A 599 -31.37 4.37 10.37
N VAL A 600 -31.16 3.94 9.13
CA VAL A 600 -30.86 2.55 8.79
C VAL A 600 -29.53 2.47 8.06
N GLU A 601 -28.58 1.73 8.63
CA GLU A 601 -27.37 1.31 7.93
C GLU A 601 -27.55 -0.15 7.52
N ILE A 602 -27.59 -0.43 6.21
CA ILE A 602 -27.52 -1.81 5.71
C ILE A 602 -26.06 -2.24 5.75
N VAL A 603 -25.74 -3.40 6.29
CA VAL A 603 -24.36 -3.91 6.33
C VAL A 603 -24.28 -5.31 5.78
N ARG A 604 -23.18 -5.63 5.12
CA ARG A 604 -22.85 -6.98 4.67
C ARG A 604 -21.83 -7.67 5.56
N HIS A 605 -21.83 -9.00 5.53
CA HIS A 605 -20.79 -9.84 6.12
C HIS A 605 -20.79 -11.19 5.39
N VAL A 606 -19.72 -11.96 5.52
CA VAL A 606 -19.61 -13.28 4.88
C VAL A 606 -20.62 -14.25 5.51
N GLY A 607 -21.53 -14.78 4.70
CA GLY A 607 -22.52 -15.77 5.08
C GLY A 607 -21.97 -17.19 5.14
N THR A 608 -22.73 -18.10 5.74
CA THR A 608 -22.36 -19.52 5.90
C THR A 608 -22.33 -20.30 4.58
N ASP A 609 -22.95 -19.77 3.54
CA ASP A 609 -23.04 -20.33 2.19
C ASP A 609 -21.95 -19.79 1.24
N GLY A 610 -21.02 -18.98 1.76
CA GLY A 610 -19.97 -18.32 0.98
C GLY A 610 -20.41 -17.05 0.24
N TYR A 611 -21.69 -16.67 0.33
CA TYR A 611 -22.21 -15.42 -0.22
C TYR A 611 -22.33 -14.36 0.87
N TYR A 612 -22.39 -13.09 0.49
CA TYR A 612 -22.68 -12.03 1.45
C TYR A 612 -24.13 -12.13 1.95
N ALA A 613 -24.27 -12.10 3.28
CA ALA A 613 -25.55 -11.89 3.95
C ALA A 613 -25.68 -10.41 4.34
N TYR A 614 -26.91 -9.90 4.32
CA TYR A 614 -27.22 -8.48 4.57
C TYR A 614 -28.12 -8.32 5.78
N GLU A 615 -27.90 -7.24 6.54
CA GLU A 615 -28.71 -6.90 7.71
C GLU A 615 -28.96 -5.39 7.77
N ALA A 616 -30.14 -4.99 8.21
CA ALA A 616 -30.48 -3.61 8.53
C ALA A 616 -30.17 -3.31 10.00
N LEU A 617 -29.30 -2.34 10.25
CA LEU A 617 -29.06 -1.75 11.57
C LEU A 617 -29.97 -0.54 11.71
N ILE A 618 -31.06 -0.66 12.46
CA ILE A 618 -32.15 0.32 12.56
C ILE A 618 -32.04 1.08 13.87
N MET A 619 -31.72 2.36 13.78
CA MET A 619 -31.49 3.25 14.92
C MET A 619 -32.64 4.26 15.11
N GLY A 620 -33.07 4.42 16.36
CA GLY A 620 -34.03 5.44 16.78
C GLY A 620 -33.38 6.68 17.41
N ARG A 621 -34.21 7.65 17.80
CA ARG A 621 -33.75 8.86 18.52
C ARG A 621 -33.18 8.56 19.91
N ASP A 622 -33.53 7.42 20.49
CA ASP A 622 -33.02 6.94 21.77
C ASP A 622 -31.61 6.33 21.67
N GLY A 623 -31.07 6.16 20.46
CA GLY A 623 -29.74 5.57 20.21
C GLY A 623 -29.73 4.04 20.25
N ASN A 624 -30.88 3.41 20.50
CA ASN A 624 -30.97 1.95 20.43
C ASN A 624 -30.92 1.49 18.98
N VAL A 625 -30.14 0.45 18.73
CA VAL A 625 -30.00 -0.16 17.40
C VAL A 625 -30.60 -1.56 17.40
N VAL A 626 -31.58 -1.77 16.54
CA VAL A 626 -32.16 -3.09 16.29
C VAL A 626 -31.59 -3.66 14.99
N VAL A 627 -31.28 -4.96 14.99
CA VAL A 627 -30.70 -5.65 13.84
C VAL A 627 -31.74 -6.56 13.20
N GLU A 628 -31.89 -6.46 11.89
CA GLU A 628 -32.87 -7.25 11.14
C GLU A 628 -32.26 -7.88 9.89
N PRO A 629 -32.46 -9.20 9.65
CA PRO A 629 -31.94 -9.85 8.46
C PRO A 629 -32.66 -9.38 7.20
N LEU A 630 -31.89 -9.27 6.12
CA LEU A 630 -32.37 -8.94 4.78
C LEU A 630 -32.00 -10.06 3.79
N PRO A 631 -32.62 -10.10 2.59
CA PRO A 631 -32.25 -11.03 1.52
C PRO A 631 -30.73 -11.07 1.25
N SER A 632 -30.16 -12.28 1.13
CA SER A 632 -28.73 -12.48 0.84
C SER A 632 -28.38 -12.03 -0.59
N GLN A 633 -27.08 -11.90 -0.88
CA GLN A 633 -26.61 -11.55 -2.22
C GLN A 633 -27.14 -12.52 -3.29
N ALA A 634 -26.96 -13.83 -3.08
CA ALA A 634 -27.42 -14.85 -4.02
C ALA A 634 -28.93 -14.78 -4.27
N MET A 635 -29.71 -14.46 -3.24
CA MET A 635 -31.15 -14.25 -3.40
C MET A 635 -31.42 -13.04 -4.28
N VAL A 636 -30.81 -11.87 -3.99
CA VAL A 636 -31.02 -10.63 -4.77
C VAL A 636 -30.61 -10.81 -6.23
N GLU A 637 -29.45 -11.43 -6.49
CA GLU A 637 -28.94 -11.67 -7.86
C GLU A 637 -29.85 -12.60 -8.67
N SER A 638 -30.57 -13.51 -8.00
CA SER A 638 -31.50 -14.43 -8.66
C SER A 638 -32.83 -13.78 -9.07
N LEU A 639 -33.11 -12.56 -8.64
CA LEU A 639 -34.40 -11.90 -8.87
C LEU A 639 -34.49 -11.29 -10.26
N ASP A 640 -35.61 -11.56 -10.95
CA ASP A 640 -35.96 -10.81 -12.15
C ASP A 640 -36.34 -9.38 -11.77
N ARG A 641 -35.61 -8.40 -12.31
CA ARG A 641 -35.79 -6.98 -12.00
C ARG A 641 -37.22 -6.51 -12.26
N ASN A 642 -37.85 -6.97 -13.34
CA ASN A 642 -39.19 -6.50 -13.67
C ASN A 642 -40.22 -7.09 -12.71
N ALA A 643 -40.06 -8.35 -12.34
CA ALA A 643 -40.94 -9.04 -11.40
C ALA A 643 -40.94 -8.40 -10.00
N ILE A 644 -39.78 -8.03 -9.45
CA ILE A 644 -39.69 -7.51 -8.07
C ILE A 644 -40.42 -6.17 -7.86
N TYR A 645 -40.55 -5.37 -8.92
CA TYR A 645 -41.25 -4.08 -8.88
C TYR A 645 -42.70 -4.16 -9.34
N ALA A 646 -43.07 -5.19 -10.10
CA ALA A 646 -44.41 -5.39 -10.64
C ALA A 646 -45.33 -6.17 -9.71
N ASP A 647 -44.78 -7.11 -8.95
CA ASP A 647 -45.54 -8.03 -8.14
C ASP A 647 -45.49 -7.66 -6.65
N SER A 648 -46.65 -7.67 -5.98
CA SER A 648 -46.77 -7.41 -4.54
C SER A 648 -46.52 -8.66 -3.68
N THR A 649 -45.82 -9.65 -4.21
CA THR A 649 -45.57 -10.93 -3.53
C THR A 649 -44.68 -10.78 -2.28
N LEU A 650 -44.60 -11.87 -1.50
CA LEU A 650 -43.74 -12.06 -0.32
C LEU A 650 -42.30 -11.52 -0.46
N LEU A 651 -41.78 -11.41 -1.68
CA LEU A 651 -40.42 -10.96 -1.99
C LEU A 651 -40.16 -9.48 -1.63
N ALA A 652 -40.97 -8.54 -2.12
CA ALA A 652 -40.83 -7.13 -1.73
C ALA A 652 -41.13 -6.93 -0.23
N GLY A 653 -42.05 -7.75 0.30
CA GLY A 653 -42.28 -7.88 1.73
C GLY A 653 -41.05 -8.34 2.51
N ALA A 654 -40.17 -9.17 1.95
CA ALA A 654 -38.95 -9.63 2.62
C ALA A 654 -37.91 -8.51 2.80
N PHE A 655 -37.88 -7.51 1.91
CA PHE A 655 -37.01 -6.33 2.08
C PHE A 655 -37.57 -5.37 3.12
N TRP A 656 -38.88 -5.09 3.06
CA TRP A 656 -39.48 -4.01 3.84
C TRP A 656 -40.06 -4.44 5.19
N SER A 657 -40.62 -5.64 5.31
CA SER A 657 -41.25 -6.09 6.58
C SER A 657 -40.28 -6.09 7.77
N PRO A 658 -39.00 -6.51 7.63
CA PRO A 658 -38.06 -6.46 8.73
C PRO A 658 -37.81 -5.03 9.23
N ILE A 659 -37.78 -4.04 8.33
CA ILE A 659 -37.53 -2.63 8.67
C ILE A 659 -38.80 -1.97 9.22
N LEU A 660 -39.93 -2.12 8.53
CA LEU A 660 -41.15 -1.37 8.82
C LEU A 660 -41.84 -1.77 10.12
N LYS A 661 -41.56 -2.95 10.68
CA LYS A 661 -42.06 -3.33 12.00
C LYS A 661 -41.53 -2.44 13.14
N HIS A 662 -40.44 -1.71 12.89
CA HIS A 662 -39.81 -0.77 13.82
C HIS A 662 -40.07 0.69 13.48
N PHE A 663 -40.91 0.96 12.47
CA PHE A 663 -41.14 2.29 11.92
C PHE A 663 -42.59 2.73 12.03
N ASN A 664 -42.79 4.01 12.34
CA ASN A 664 -44.10 4.65 12.36
C ASN A 664 -44.23 5.54 11.11
N SER A 665 -45.32 5.37 10.36
CA SER A 665 -45.60 6.10 9.10
C SER A 665 -45.61 7.63 9.22
N SER A 666 -45.66 8.18 10.44
CA SER A 666 -45.59 9.63 10.67
C SER A 666 -44.16 10.20 10.72
N GLY A 667 -43.14 9.33 10.77
CA GLY A 667 -41.73 9.72 10.72
C GLY A 667 -41.12 9.60 9.33
N ARG A 668 -39.81 9.82 9.27
CA ARG A 668 -38.97 9.65 8.09
C ARG A 668 -37.98 8.50 8.26
N LEU A 669 -37.73 7.76 7.18
CA LEU A 669 -36.83 6.62 7.16
C LEU A 669 -35.58 6.93 6.32
N TYR A 670 -34.43 7.12 6.96
CA TYR A 670 -33.16 7.31 6.27
C TYR A 670 -32.49 5.95 6.07
N ILE A 671 -32.08 5.62 4.84
CA ILE A 671 -31.48 4.32 4.51
C ILE A 671 -30.17 4.52 3.77
N SER A 672 -29.12 3.90 4.29
CA SER A 672 -27.79 3.81 3.71
C SER A 672 -27.55 2.39 3.19
N PRO A 673 -27.60 2.17 1.86
CA PRO A 673 -27.34 0.86 1.25
C PRO A 673 -25.90 0.38 1.44
N ASP A 674 -25.65 -0.89 1.12
CA ASP A 674 -24.33 -1.52 1.06
C ASP A 674 -24.35 -2.65 0.01
N GLY A 675 -23.20 -2.96 -0.60
CA GLY A 675 -23.09 -4.05 -1.56
C GLY A 675 -24.14 -3.96 -2.68
N ILE A 676 -24.74 -5.10 -3.04
CA ILE A 676 -25.74 -5.17 -4.11
C ILE A 676 -26.97 -4.28 -3.85
N TYR A 677 -27.22 -3.86 -2.61
CA TYR A 677 -28.36 -3.00 -2.28
C TYR A 677 -28.22 -1.61 -2.94
N HIS A 678 -27.01 -1.14 -3.28
CA HIS A 678 -26.88 0.09 -4.08
C HIS A 678 -27.60 0.01 -5.43
N SER A 679 -27.73 -1.19 -6.02
CA SER A 679 -28.38 -1.45 -7.30
C SER A 679 -29.90 -1.66 -7.22
N ILE A 680 -30.48 -1.64 -6.01
CA ILE A 680 -31.92 -1.77 -5.80
C ILE A 680 -32.54 -0.39 -5.54
N ALA A 681 -33.59 -0.03 -6.26
CA ALA A 681 -34.44 1.12 -5.94
C ALA A 681 -35.45 0.79 -4.82
N PHE A 682 -35.02 0.78 -3.56
CA PHE A 682 -35.85 0.46 -2.39
C PHE A 682 -37.17 1.21 -2.35
N GLU A 683 -37.10 2.50 -2.66
CA GLU A 683 -38.16 3.49 -2.63
C GLU A 683 -39.33 3.10 -3.55
N HIS A 684 -39.05 2.30 -4.57
CA HIS A 684 -39.99 1.86 -5.59
C HIS A 684 -40.48 0.43 -5.42
N LEU A 685 -39.89 -0.34 -4.50
CA LEU A 685 -40.37 -1.70 -4.20
C LEU A 685 -41.83 -1.64 -3.70
N PRO A 686 -42.72 -2.51 -4.19
CA PRO A 686 -44.13 -2.48 -3.84
C PRO A 686 -44.38 -3.06 -2.44
N LEU A 687 -45.18 -2.36 -1.65
CA LEU A 687 -45.78 -2.86 -0.42
C LEU A 687 -47.31 -2.75 -0.55
N ASN A 688 -48.02 -3.87 -0.42
CA ASN A 688 -49.47 -3.94 -0.62
C ASN A 688 -49.92 -3.37 -1.99
N GLY A 689 -49.13 -3.63 -3.05
CA GLY A 689 -49.44 -3.22 -4.42
C GLY A 689 -49.16 -1.76 -4.75
N LYS A 690 -48.47 -1.01 -3.88
CA LYS A 690 -48.04 0.37 -4.14
C LYS A 690 -46.56 0.56 -3.79
N PRO A 691 -45.81 1.41 -4.51
CA PRO A 691 -44.45 1.77 -4.13
C PRO A 691 -44.37 2.27 -2.68
N VAL A 692 -43.34 1.89 -1.93
CA VAL A 692 -43.17 2.32 -0.53
C VAL A 692 -43.08 3.84 -0.39
N SER A 693 -42.45 4.52 -1.35
CA SER A 693 -42.37 5.98 -1.42
C SER A 693 -43.72 6.71 -1.47
N ARG A 694 -44.81 6.03 -1.88
CA ARG A 694 -46.18 6.58 -1.83
C ARG A 694 -46.78 6.59 -0.42
N THR A 695 -46.23 5.80 0.49
CA THR A 695 -46.78 5.58 1.83
C THR A 695 -45.86 6.15 2.91
N PHE A 696 -44.55 6.12 2.69
CA PHE A 696 -43.53 6.47 3.66
C PHE A 696 -42.53 7.47 3.07
N ASP A 697 -42.06 8.43 3.87
CA ASP A 697 -40.97 9.33 3.50
C ASP A 697 -39.63 8.60 3.68
N VAL A 698 -39.16 7.97 2.60
CA VAL A 698 -37.89 7.25 2.56
C VAL A 698 -36.81 8.13 1.95
N VAL A 699 -35.66 8.25 2.61
CA VAL A 699 -34.51 9.05 2.18
C VAL A 699 -33.31 8.14 2.04
N ARG A 700 -32.84 7.94 0.81
CA ARG A 700 -31.55 7.29 0.56
C ARG A 700 -30.42 8.27 0.82
N VAL A 701 -29.47 7.84 1.63
CA VAL A 701 -28.27 8.60 1.98
C VAL A 701 -27.03 7.75 1.71
N SER A 702 -25.90 8.40 1.42
CA SER A 702 -24.60 7.74 1.25
C SER A 702 -24.12 7.10 2.56
N SER A 703 -24.45 7.74 3.68
CA SER A 703 -24.33 7.25 5.04
C SER A 703 -25.27 8.07 5.91
N THR A 704 -25.79 7.50 7.00
CA THR A 704 -26.62 8.23 7.97
C THR A 704 -25.85 9.36 8.68
N ARG A 705 -24.53 9.39 8.57
CA ARG A 705 -23.69 10.54 8.91
C ARG A 705 -24.05 11.83 8.15
N ALA A 706 -24.61 11.71 6.95
CA ALA A 706 -25.05 12.86 6.15
C ALA A 706 -26.10 13.74 6.88
N LEU A 707 -26.83 13.19 7.86
CA LEU A 707 -27.81 13.93 8.66
C LEU A 707 -27.18 15.04 9.53
N VAL A 708 -25.89 14.96 9.83
CA VAL A 708 -25.17 15.94 10.65
C VAL A 708 -24.60 17.08 9.79
N SER A 709 -24.47 16.86 8.48
CA SER A 709 -23.92 17.82 7.52
C SER A 709 -24.88 18.97 7.22
N SER A 710 -24.33 20.14 6.91
CA SER A 710 -25.11 21.34 6.61
C SER A 710 -25.84 21.21 5.28
N SER A 711 -27.14 21.55 5.25
CA SER A 711 -27.87 21.64 3.99
C SER A 711 -27.44 22.88 3.22
N ILE A 712 -27.22 22.72 1.92
CA ILE A 712 -26.93 23.83 1.03
C ILE A 712 -28.32 24.43 0.65
N PRO A 713 -28.66 25.71 0.87
CA PRO A 713 -30.00 26.30 0.60
C PRO A 713 -30.44 26.50 -0.87
N MET A 714 -31.44 25.79 -1.42
CA MET A 714 -31.92 25.87 -2.84
C MET A 714 -32.05 27.29 -3.43
N GLN A 715 -30.98 27.81 -4.04
CA GLN A 715 -30.94 29.04 -4.85
C GLN A 715 -29.85 28.88 -5.92
N GLY A 716 -30.10 29.30 -7.16
CA GLY A 716 -29.12 29.28 -8.24
C GLY A 716 -29.74 29.06 -9.62
N GLU A 717 -28.94 29.26 -10.66
CA GLU A 717 -29.31 29.04 -12.07
C GLU A 717 -29.59 27.55 -12.34
N VAL A 718 -30.39 27.27 -13.37
CA VAL A 718 -30.67 25.91 -13.85
C VAL A 718 -30.02 25.74 -15.22
N ALA A 719 -29.20 24.70 -15.39
CA ALA A 719 -28.70 24.30 -16.70
C ALA A 719 -29.31 22.96 -17.12
N VAL A 720 -29.76 22.86 -18.37
CA VAL A 720 -30.42 21.67 -18.92
C VAL A 720 -29.75 21.29 -20.24
N TRP A 721 -29.11 20.12 -20.25
CA TRP A 721 -28.40 19.58 -21.39
C TRP A 721 -29.23 18.47 -22.05
N GLY A 722 -29.36 18.50 -23.37
CA GLY A 722 -30.04 17.43 -24.12
C GLY A 722 -30.02 17.64 -25.64
N GLY A 723 -30.21 16.57 -26.41
CA GLY A 723 -30.15 16.62 -27.87
C GLY A 723 -28.74 16.84 -28.42
N LEU A 724 -27.73 16.27 -27.75
CA LEU A 724 -26.32 16.39 -28.13
C LEU A 724 -26.02 15.67 -29.46
N ASP A 725 -25.11 16.22 -30.27
CA ASP A 725 -24.66 15.60 -31.51
C ASP A 725 -23.33 14.86 -31.32
N TYR A 726 -23.42 13.55 -31.14
CA TYR A 726 -22.27 12.68 -30.94
C TYR A 726 -21.34 12.57 -32.16
N ASN A 727 -21.76 13.01 -33.36
CA ASN A 727 -20.96 12.90 -34.59
C ASN A 727 -20.38 14.23 -35.07
N VAL A 728 -20.54 15.31 -34.31
CA VAL A 728 -20.01 16.62 -34.74
C VAL A 728 -18.48 16.56 -34.72
N ASP A 729 -17.83 16.98 -35.80
CA ASP A 729 -16.37 17.02 -35.89
C ASP A 729 -15.88 18.21 -35.05
N LEU A 730 -15.30 17.92 -33.88
CA LEU A 730 -14.70 18.92 -33.00
C LEU A 730 -13.19 18.95 -33.34
N ASP A 731 -12.62 20.14 -33.55
CA ASP A 731 -11.19 20.34 -33.79
C ASP A 731 -10.38 19.94 -32.52
N ALA A 732 -10.19 18.64 -32.28
CA ALA A 732 -9.39 18.13 -31.17
C ALA A 732 -7.94 17.90 -31.62
N ASP A 733 -6.99 18.53 -30.94
CA ASP A 733 -5.54 18.39 -31.14
C ASP A 733 -5.02 17.00 -30.66
N TYR A 734 -5.51 15.92 -31.28
CA TYR A 734 -5.28 14.53 -30.84
C TYR A 734 -3.85 14.02 -31.15
N GLU A 735 -3.11 14.68 -32.05
CA GLU A 735 -1.82 14.19 -32.56
C GLU A 735 -0.57 14.55 -31.72
N ALA A 736 -0.69 15.37 -30.66
CA ALA A 736 0.49 15.96 -29.99
C ALA A 736 0.93 15.34 -28.65
N LEU A 737 0.17 14.41 -28.04
CA LEU A 737 0.41 13.99 -26.64
C LEU A 737 0.75 12.49 -26.50
N GLY A 738 1.89 12.21 -25.85
CA GLY A 738 2.45 10.88 -25.58
C GLY A 738 1.63 10.01 -24.61
N ALA A 739 2.16 8.84 -24.26
CA ALA A 739 1.46 7.79 -23.49
C ALA A 739 1.04 8.25 -22.08
N GLY A 740 -0.27 8.42 -21.85
CA GLY A 740 -0.89 8.65 -20.54
C GLY A 740 -1.70 7.45 -20.04
N ASN A 741 -2.44 7.61 -18.94
CA ASN A 741 -3.39 6.59 -18.44
C ASN A 741 -4.47 6.35 -19.50
N SER A 742 -4.72 5.08 -19.84
CA SER A 742 -5.38 4.74 -21.09
C SER A 742 -6.20 3.46 -20.98
N LEU A 743 -7.52 3.60 -20.88
CA LEU A 743 -8.39 2.43 -20.81
C LEU A 743 -8.58 1.87 -22.22
N ARG A 744 -8.08 0.66 -22.46
CA ARG A 744 -8.37 -0.07 -23.70
C ARG A 744 -9.76 -0.66 -23.65
N LEU A 745 -10.63 -0.11 -24.48
CA LEU A 745 -11.95 -0.66 -24.71
C LEU A 745 -11.87 -1.87 -25.67
N GLY A 746 -12.45 -3.02 -25.27
CA GLY A 746 -12.39 -4.29 -26.01
C GLY A 746 -13.09 -4.29 -27.38
N HIS A 747 -12.95 -5.37 -28.16
CA HIS A 747 -13.57 -5.52 -29.48
C HIS A 747 -15.11 -5.47 -29.43
N GLY A 748 -15.74 -4.79 -30.40
CA GLY A 748 -17.19 -4.84 -30.64
C GLY A 748 -18.03 -3.65 -30.20
N ILE A 749 -17.44 -2.46 -30.06
CA ILE A 749 -18.18 -1.27 -29.59
C ILE A 749 -18.82 -0.52 -30.75
N SER A 750 -20.16 -0.40 -30.71
CA SER A 750 -20.95 0.36 -31.68
C SER A 750 -20.88 1.87 -31.40
N PRO A 751 -20.94 2.72 -32.44
CA PRO A 751 -21.13 4.16 -32.27
C PRO A 751 -22.38 4.48 -31.44
N TRP A 752 -22.34 5.59 -30.69
CA TRP A 752 -23.46 6.09 -29.91
C TRP A 752 -24.53 6.67 -30.82
N ALA A 753 -25.75 6.13 -30.71
CA ALA A 753 -26.89 6.63 -31.48
C ALA A 753 -27.42 7.94 -30.90
N TYR A 754 -27.83 8.87 -31.77
CA TYR A 754 -28.54 10.09 -31.37
C TYR A 754 -29.82 9.76 -30.60
N LEU A 755 -30.14 10.54 -29.57
CA LEU A 755 -31.30 10.36 -28.70
C LEU A 755 -32.33 11.49 -28.91
N PRO A 756 -33.33 11.34 -29.79
CA PRO A 756 -34.32 12.38 -30.03
C PRO A 756 -35.18 12.73 -28.80
N GLY A 757 -35.34 11.80 -27.86
CA GLY A 757 -36.03 12.03 -26.59
C GLY A 757 -35.35 13.09 -25.72
N THR A 758 -34.01 13.12 -25.65
CA THR A 758 -33.29 14.04 -24.76
C THR A 758 -33.44 15.51 -25.18
N ARG A 759 -33.52 15.79 -26.50
CA ARG A 759 -33.84 17.13 -27.00
C ARG A 759 -35.24 17.57 -26.59
N ARG A 760 -36.22 16.66 -26.68
CA ARG A 760 -37.61 16.93 -26.28
C ARG A 760 -37.73 17.12 -24.78
N GLU A 761 -36.97 16.37 -23.99
CA GLU A 761 -36.87 16.50 -22.55
C GLU A 761 -36.32 17.87 -22.14
N MET A 762 -35.18 18.27 -22.70
CA MET A 762 -34.59 19.58 -22.44
C MET A 762 -35.56 20.72 -22.75
N LEU A 763 -36.19 20.69 -23.93
CA LEU A 763 -37.16 21.72 -24.32
C LEU A 763 -38.40 21.75 -23.41
N ALA A 764 -38.91 20.59 -23.00
CA ALA A 764 -40.08 20.50 -22.13
C ALA A 764 -39.76 20.99 -20.71
N ILE A 765 -38.57 20.69 -20.18
CA ILE A 765 -38.11 21.20 -18.88
C ILE A 765 -37.94 22.72 -18.96
N ALA A 766 -37.33 23.22 -20.04
CA ALA A 766 -37.14 24.66 -20.24
C ALA A 766 -38.47 25.42 -20.36
N GLU A 767 -39.50 24.81 -20.93
CA GLU A 767 -40.86 25.39 -20.98
C GLU A 767 -41.55 25.40 -19.61
N VAL A 768 -41.28 24.40 -18.76
CA VAL A 768 -41.84 24.29 -17.40
C VAL A 768 -41.23 25.31 -16.44
N LEU A 769 -39.91 25.56 -16.56
CA LEU A 769 -39.19 26.56 -15.78
C LEU A 769 -39.57 27.95 -16.33
N ASP A 770 -40.51 28.65 -15.69
CA ASP A 770 -41.05 29.94 -16.16
C ASP A 770 -39.91 30.94 -16.49
N PRO A 771 -39.79 31.39 -17.76
CA PRO A 771 -38.75 32.33 -18.19
C PRO A 771 -38.75 33.67 -17.46
N SER A 772 -39.86 34.03 -16.78
CA SER A 772 -39.98 35.27 -16.02
C SER A 772 -39.42 35.20 -14.60
N GLU A 773 -39.18 33.99 -14.07
CA GLU A 773 -38.65 33.76 -12.71
C GLU A 773 -37.26 33.11 -12.71
N CYS A 774 -36.95 32.23 -13.67
CA CYS A 774 -35.65 31.59 -13.83
C CYS A 774 -35.47 31.09 -15.27
N GLU A 775 -34.78 31.86 -16.12
CA GLU A 775 -34.47 31.43 -17.49
C GLU A 775 -33.37 30.35 -17.45
N PRO A 776 -33.65 29.10 -17.87
CA PRO A 776 -32.68 28.03 -17.80
C PRO A 776 -31.65 28.13 -18.94
N VAL A 777 -30.39 27.82 -18.64
CA VAL A 777 -29.34 27.67 -19.65
C VAL A 777 -29.53 26.33 -20.35
N THR A 778 -29.97 26.34 -21.61
CA THR A 778 -30.13 25.13 -22.42
C THR A 778 -28.89 24.84 -23.24
N VAL A 779 -28.39 23.61 -23.21
CA VAL A 779 -27.19 23.18 -23.93
C VAL A 779 -27.52 22.00 -24.85
N THR A 780 -27.29 22.14 -26.16
CA THR A 780 -27.77 21.18 -27.15
C THR A 780 -26.85 21.07 -28.37
N ALA A 781 -27.13 20.09 -29.24
CA ALA A 781 -26.44 19.89 -30.52
C ALA A 781 -24.91 19.87 -30.35
N ASP A 782 -24.20 20.78 -31.00
CA ASP A 782 -22.74 20.91 -31.03
C ASP A 782 -22.18 21.76 -29.87
N GLU A 783 -23.02 22.43 -29.08
CA GLU A 783 -22.59 23.23 -27.92
C GLU A 783 -22.29 22.36 -26.69
N GLY A 784 -22.89 21.17 -26.59
CA GLY A 784 -22.75 20.29 -25.43
C GLY A 784 -21.47 19.47 -25.48
N THR A 785 -20.32 20.15 -25.57
CA THR A 785 -18.99 19.54 -25.60
C THR A 785 -18.46 19.28 -24.20
N GLU A 786 -17.45 18.44 -24.12
CA GLU A 786 -16.71 18.18 -22.90
C GLU A 786 -16.01 19.43 -22.34
N ASP A 787 -15.38 20.21 -23.22
CA ASP A 787 -14.82 21.52 -22.91
C ASP A 787 -15.82 22.44 -22.22
N TYR A 788 -17.03 22.53 -22.77
CA TYR A 788 -18.05 23.41 -22.21
C TYR A 788 -18.50 22.89 -20.85
N PHE A 789 -18.61 21.58 -20.67
CA PHE A 789 -18.93 21.00 -19.36
C PHE A 789 -17.85 21.32 -18.33
N LYS A 790 -16.58 21.09 -18.68
CA LYS A 790 -15.42 21.37 -17.83
C LYS A 790 -15.32 22.87 -17.47
N SER A 791 -15.74 23.76 -18.37
CA SER A 791 -15.77 25.21 -18.13
C SER A 791 -16.70 25.64 -16.99
N MET A 792 -17.69 24.81 -16.61
CA MET A 792 -18.57 25.08 -15.46
C MET A 792 -17.88 24.91 -14.10
N SER A 793 -16.67 24.33 -14.05
CA SER A 793 -15.94 24.14 -12.81
C SER A 793 -15.71 25.48 -12.07
N GLY A 794 -16.16 25.56 -10.81
CA GLY A 794 -16.13 26.76 -9.97
C GLY A 794 -17.30 27.73 -10.18
N HIS A 795 -18.15 27.48 -11.18
CA HIS A 795 -19.30 28.31 -11.54
C HIS A 795 -20.54 27.45 -11.84
N ALA A 796 -20.63 26.27 -11.22
CA ALA A 796 -21.65 25.29 -11.54
C ALA A 796 -23.06 25.81 -11.20
N PRO A 797 -24.07 25.50 -12.02
CA PRO A 797 -25.45 25.93 -11.80
C PRO A 797 -26.02 25.27 -10.54
N GLY A 798 -27.03 25.90 -9.92
CA GLY A 798 -27.71 25.36 -8.74
C GLY A 798 -28.39 24.02 -9.01
N ILE A 799 -28.94 23.85 -10.21
CA ILE A 799 -29.44 22.57 -10.73
C ILE A 799 -28.76 22.28 -12.07
N LEU A 800 -28.09 21.15 -12.17
CA LEU A 800 -27.47 20.65 -13.40
C LEU A 800 -28.22 19.41 -13.90
N HIS A 801 -28.96 19.54 -14.99
CA HIS A 801 -29.66 18.43 -15.64
C HIS A 801 -28.91 17.99 -16.89
N VAL A 802 -28.54 16.71 -16.97
CA VAL A 802 -27.82 16.14 -18.12
C VAL A 802 -28.57 14.95 -18.69
N ALA A 803 -29.15 15.12 -19.87
CA ALA A 803 -29.84 14.08 -20.63
C ALA A 803 -29.00 13.59 -21.81
N THR A 804 -28.31 12.46 -21.64
CA THR A 804 -27.41 11.88 -22.63
C THR A 804 -27.17 10.38 -22.36
N HIS A 805 -26.31 9.71 -23.14
CA HIS A 805 -25.86 8.36 -22.81
C HIS A 805 -24.91 8.40 -21.60
N GLY A 806 -25.10 7.46 -20.68
CA GLY A 806 -24.15 7.14 -19.63
C GLY A 806 -23.69 5.70 -19.82
N PHE A 807 -22.49 5.39 -19.36
CA PHE A 807 -21.99 4.03 -19.38
C PHE A 807 -21.27 3.68 -18.08
N TYR A 808 -21.27 2.38 -17.79
CA TYR A 808 -20.41 1.75 -16.81
C TYR A 808 -19.96 0.41 -17.39
N ILE A 809 -18.65 0.17 -17.38
CA ILE A 809 -18.02 -1.05 -17.88
C ILE A 809 -17.49 -1.84 -16.68
N PRO A 810 -18.13 -2.96 -16.32
CA PRO A 810 -17.64 -3.83 -15.25
C PRO A 810 -16.23 -4.33 -15.56
N SER A 811 -15.41 -4.42 -14.51
CA SER A 811 -14.08 -4.99 -14.64
C SER A 811 -14.14 -6.46 -15.07
N GLN A 812 -13.24 -6.88 -15.99
CA GLN A 812 -13.04 -8.30 -16.32
C GLN A 812 -11.85 -8.92 -15.58
N SER A 813 -11.02 -8.11 -14.92
CA SER A 813 -9.95 -8.57 -14.02
C SER A 813 -9.61 -7.54 -12.93
N PRO A 814 -9.15 -7.99 -11.74
CA PRO A 814 -8.71 -7.10 -10.66
C PRO A 814 -7.57 -6.13 -11.02
N GLU A 815 -6.91 -6.38 -12.16
CA GLU A 815 -5.74 -5.65 -12.68
C GLU A 815 -6.15 -4.48 -13.61
N GLU A 816 -7.45 -4.31 -13.91
CA GLU A 816 -7.95 -3.25 -14.79
C GLU A 816 -7.95 -1.85 -14.13
N GLU A 817 -7.63 -0.82 -14.92
CA GLU A 817 -7.56 0.60 -14.53
C GLU A 817 -8.80 1.09 -13.75
N SER A 818 -8.64 2.14 -12.92
CA SER A 818 -9.64 2.72 -12.02
C SER A 818 -11.10 2.68 -12.54
N SER A 819 -12.04 2.22 -11.69
CA SER A 819 -13.49 2.23 -11.97
C SER A 819 -14.04 3.59 -12.42
N LEU A 820 -13.38 4.68 -12.01
CA LEU A 820 -13.74 6.04 -12.41
C LEU A 820 -13.46 6.32 -13.90
N LEU A 821 -12.53 5.62 -14.54
CA LEU A 821 -12.29 5.70 -15.99
C LEU A 821 -13.25 4.80 -16.77
N ARG A 822 -13.83 3.79 -16.11
CA ARG A 822 -14.78 2.84 -16.71
C ARG A 822 -16.24 3.29 -16.62
N SER A 823 -16.47 4.51 -16.14
CA SER A 823 -17.80 5.14 -16.10
C SER A 823 -17.73 6.59 -16.57
N GLY A 824 -18.77 7.04 -17.26
CA GLY A 824 -18.76 8.37 -17.87
C GLY A 824 -20.06 8.77 -18.55
N LEU A 825 -20.09 10.01 -19.03
CA LEU A 825 -21.16 10.60 -19.84
C LEU A 825 -20.66 10.82 -21.27
N VAL A 826 -21.52 10.54 -22.24
CA VAL A 826 -21.22 10.75 -23.66
C VAL A 826 -21.68 12.16 -24.04
N LEU A 827 -20.78 12.97 -24.57
CA LEU A 827 -21.03 14.36 -24.97
C LEU A 827 -20.85 14.53 -26.48
N SER A 828 -21.06 15.75 -26.98
CA SER A 828 -21.00 16.04 -28.41
C SER A 828 -19.61 15.71 -28.97
N GLY A 829 -19.56 15.12 -30.17
CA GLY A 829 -18.31 14.68 -30.81
C GLY A 829 -17.74 13.33 -30.35
N ALA A 830 -18.36 12.65 -29.38
CA ALA A 830 -17.87 11.36 -28.85
C ALA A 830 -17.56 10.30 -29.93
N ASN A 831 -18.36 10.19 -30.99
CA ASN A 831 -18.16 9.17 -32.04
C ASN A 831 -16.92 9.42 -32.90
N ASN A 832 -16.30 10.60 -32.83
CA ASN A 832 -15.05 10.86 -33.54
C ASN A 832 -13.92 10.01 -32.99
N HIS A 833 -13.93 9.82 -31.66
CA HIS A 833 -12.86 9.16 -30.91
C HIS A 833 -13.26 7.76 -30.41
N TRP A 834 -14.57 7.47 -30.29
CA TRP A 834 -15.13 6.18 -29.88
C TRP A 834 -14.98 5.07 -30.94
N ARG A 835 -13.79 4.45 -31.02
CA ARG A 835 -13.43 3.41 -32.02
C ARG A 835 -12.81 2.15 -31.38
N GLU A 836 -12.72 1.06 -32.15
CA GLU A 836 -12.05 -0.18 -31.71
C GLU A 836 -10.59 0.08 -31.29
N ASN A 837 -10.18 -0.47 -30.14
CA ASN A 837 -8.89 -0.23 -29.48
C ASN A 837 -8.64 1.21 -29.00
N MET A 838 -9.70 1.99 -28.78
CA MET A 838 -9.59 3.31 -28.16
C MET A 838 -8.95 3.18 -26.77
N MET A 839 -8.10 4.16 -26.49
CA MET A 839 -7.57 4.47 -25.18
C MET A 839 -8.33 5.70 -24.69
N LEU A 840 -9.29 5.54 -23.77
CA LEU A 840 -9.87 6.69 -23.07
C LEU A 840 -8.75 7.35 -22.28
N ARG A 841 -8.45 8.61 -22.58
CA ARG A 841 -7.34 9.34 -21.97
C ARG A 841 -7.90 10.39 -21.04
N ASP A 842 -7.43 10.31 -19.81
CA ASP A 842 -7.79 11.26 -18.78
C ASP A 842 -7.31 12.68 -19.16
N GLY A 843 -8.22 13.66 -19.20
CA GLY A 843 -7.88 15.06 -19.50
C GLY A 843 -7.74 15.41 -20.98
N VAL A 844 -8.19 14.54 -21.90
CA VAL A 844 -8.30 14.82 -23.33
C VAL A 844 -9.76 15.02 -23.68
N ASP A 845 -10.10 16.15 -24.29
CA ASP A 845 -11.47 16.40 -24.75
C ASP A 845 -11.78 15.56 -26.00
N ASP A 846 -12.27 14.34 -25.75
CA ASP A 846 -12.60 13.34 -26.77
C ASP A 846 -14.12 13.12 -26.91
N GLY A 847 -14.91 13.91 -26.17
CA GLY A 847 -16.36 13.84 -26.13
C GLY A 847 -16.86 12.80 -25.12
N ILE A 848 -15.98 12.17 -24.34
CA ILE A 848 -16.32 11.23 -23.27
C ILE A 848 -15.90 11.83 -21.93
N LEU A 849 -16.86 12.39 -21.21
CA LEU A 849 -16.60 12.91 -19.88
C LEU A 849 -16.59 11.78 -18.83
N THR A 850 -15.40 11.40 -18.39
CA THR A 850 -15.22 10.30 -17.43
C THR A 850 -15.57 10.70 -15.99
N ALA A 851 -15.90 9.72 -15.15
CA ALA A 851 -16.08 9.96 -13.71
C ALA A 851 -14.77 10.41 -13.04
N ALA A 852 -13.60 10.02 -13.57
CA ALA A 852 -12.31 10.53 -13.12
C ALA A 852 -12.20 12.05 -13.33
N GLU A 853 -12.58 12.55 -14.50
CA GLU A 853 -12.59 13.99 -14.81
C GLU A 853 -13.59 14.76 -13.97
N ILE A 854 -14.83 14.25 -13.87
CA ILE A 854 -15.87 14.86 -13.02
C ILE A 854 -15.40 14.95 -11.58
N SER A 855 -14.75 13.91 -11.05
CA SER A 855 -14.27 13.89 -9.67
C SER A 855 -13.28 15.02 -9.37
N ARG A 856 -12.63 15.60 -10.38
CA ARG A 856 -11.65 16.69 -10.26
C ARG A 856 -12.23 18.09 -10.46
N MET A 857 -13.46 18.18 -10.93
CA MET A 857 -14.17 19.44 -11.08
C MET A 857 -14.60 20.02 -9.74
N ASP A 858 -14.88 21.32 -9.73
CA ASP A 858 -15.60 22.01 -8.67
C ASP A 858 -17.06 22.26 -9.11
N LEU A 859 -17.95 21.38 -8.67
CA LEU A 859 -19.40 21.47 -8.86
C LEU A 859 -20.11 21.80 -7.53
N SER A 860 -19.42 22.42 -6.57
CA SER A 860 -19.99 22.77 -5.26
C SER A 860 -21.18 23.74 -5.33
N GLY A 861 -21.31 24.49 -6.43
CA GLY A 861 -22.50 25.29 -6.75
C GLY A 861 -23.75 24.46 -7.03
N SER A 862 -23.59 23.22 -7.50
CA SER A 862 -24.69 22.32 -7.84
C SER A 862 -25.26 21.62 -6.62
N ARG A 863 -26.46 22.06 -6.22
CA ARG A 863 -27.25 21.39 -5.18
C ARG A 863 -27.91 20.13 -5.66
N VAL A 864 -28.31 20.11 -6.92
CA VAL A 864 -28.98 18.98 -7.53
C VAL A 864 -28.32 18.70 -8.87
N VAL A 865 -27.79 17.50 -9.01
CA VAL A 865 -27.38 16.97 -10.31
C VAL A 865 -28.40 15.93 -10.74
N VAL A 866 -29.03 16.13 -11.90
CA VAL A 866 -29.98 15.18 -12.48
C VAL A 866 -29.32 14.50 -13.67
N LEU A 867 -28.95 13.23 -13.47
CA LEU A 867 -28.38 12.37 -14.50
C LEU A 867 -29.51 11.58 -15.16
N SER A 868 -30.08 12.19 -16.20
CA SER A 868 -31.00 11.53 -17.13
C SER A 868 -30.21 10.72 -18.16
N ALA A 869 -29.32 9.88 -17.65
CA ALA A 869 -28.39 9.05 -18.39
C ALA A 869 -28.45 7.61 -17.90
N CYS A 870 -28.37 6.65 -18.84
CA CYS A 870 -28.45 5.23 -18.55
C CYS A 870 -27.34 4.80 -17.58
N GLN A 871 -27.68 3.92 -16.62
CA GLN A 871 -26.70 3.28 -15.72
C GLN A 871 -25.84 4.27 -14.90
N SER A 872 -26.31 5.51 -14.73
CA SER A 872 -25.57 6.57 -14.04
C SER A 872 -25.42 6.36 -12.53
N GLY A 873 -26.17 5.42 -11.95
CA GLY A 873 -26.04 4.97 -10.56
C GLY A 873 -25.17 3.72 -10.36
N LEU A 874 -24.53 3.19 -11.41
CA LEU A 874 -23.68 1.99 -11.34
C LEU A 874 -22.18 2.35 -11.26
N GLY A 875 -21.39 1.39 -10.76
CA GLY A 875 -19.96 1.48 -10.53
C GLY A 875 -19.45 0.21 -9.85
N ASP A 876 -18.13 0.09 -9.66
CA ASP A 876 -17.58 -0.95 -8.79
C ASP A 876 -18.11 -0.74 -7.37
N ILE A 877 -18.56 -1.82 -6.72
CA ILE A 877 -19.14 -1.76 -5.39
C ILE A 877 -18.08 -2.20 -4.37
N GLU A 878 -17.55 -1.24 -3.64
CA GLU A 878 -16.60 -1.46 -2.57
C GLU A 878 -17.21 -1.18 -1.20
N ALA A 879 -16.41 -1.39 -0.16
CA ALA A 879 -16.69 -1.03 1.24
C ALA A 879 -17.16 0.43 1.44
N GLU A 880 -16.58 1.35 0.66
CA GLU A 880 -16.83 2.79 0.71
C GLU A 880 -18.08 3.22 -0.07
N GLY A 881 -18.76 2.28 -0.75
CA GLY A 881 -19.89 2.52 -1.63
C GLY A 881 -19.56 2.32 -3.11
N VAL A 882 -20.30 3.02 -3.99
CA VAL A 882 -20.21 2.84 -5.45
C VAL A 882 -19.13 3.74 -6.05
N PHE A 883 -18.13 3.17 -6.70
CA PHE A 883 -17.10 3.88 -7.45
C PHE A 883 -17.53 4.06 -8.91
N GLY A 884 -18.18 5.19 -9.18
CA GLY A 884 -18.62 5.58 -10.52
C GLY A 884 -19.07 7.04 -10.55
N LEU A 885 -19.96 7.39 -11.48
CA LEU A 885 -20.53 8.74 -11.59
C LEU A 885 -21.09 9.31 -10.26
N PRO A 886 -21.81 8.56 -9.41
CA PRO A 886 -22.36 9.12 -8.17
C PRO A 886 -21.26 9.62 -7.24
N ARG A 887 -20.19 8.83 -7.07
CA ARG A 887 -19.03 9.22 -6.26
C ARG A 887 -18.30 10.41 -6.85
N ALA A 888 -18.10 10.42 -8.17
CA ALA A 888 -17.44 11.53 -8.85
C ALA A 888 -18.17 12.87 -8.65
N PHE A 889 -19.49 12.88 -8.84
CA PHE A 889 -20.29 14.09 -8.58
C PHE A 889 -20.27 14.50 -7.11
N LYS A 890 -20.38 13.56 -6.15
CA LYS A 890 -20.22 13.88 -4.73
C LYS A 890 -18.84 14.48 -4.41
N GLN A 891 -17.78 13.89 -4.95
CA GLN A 891 -16.40 14.35 -4.74
C GLN A 891 -16.15 15.73 -5.38
N SER A 892 -16.83 16.04 -6.48
CA SER A 892 -16.83 17.36 -7.10
C SER A 892 -17.60 18.43 -6.29
N GLY A 893 -18.32 18.02 -5.24
CA GLY A 893 -19.06 18.93 -4.35
C GLY A 893 -20.57 18.98 -4.58
N ALA A 894 -21.12 18.13 -5.47
CA ALA A 894 -22.55 18.10 -5.72
C ALA A 894 -23.34 17.69 -4.45
N GLY A 895 -24.47 18.35 -4.22
CA GLY A 895 -25.37 18.10 -3.09
C GLY A 895 -26.12 16.77 -3.20
N SER A 896 -27.33 16.81 -3.73
CA SER A 896 -28.18 15.65 -4.04
C SER A 896 -27.98 15.22 -5.49
N ILE A 897 -28.07 13.92 -5.75
CA ILE A 897 -27.98 13.38 -7.11
C ILE A 897 -29.25 12.60 -7.43
N VAL A 898 -29.89 12.93 -8.54
CA VAL A 898 -30.96 12.12 -9.15
C VAL A 898 -30.31 11.31 -10.28
N MET A 899 -30.43 9.98 -10.23
CA MET A 899 -29.71 9.09 -11.16
C MET A 899 -30.53 7.85 -11.49
N SER A 900 -30.17 7.16 -12.58
CA SER A 900 -30.80 5.89 -12.97
C SER A 900 -29.92 4.69 -12.64
N LEU A 901 -30.51 3.66 -12.02
CA LEU A 901 -29.81 2.39 -11.74
C LEU A 901 -29.73 1.48 -12.96
N TRP A 902 -30.51 1.75 -14.02
CA TRP A 902 -30.49 1.03 -15.29
C TRP A 902 -31.09 1.86 -16.43
N SER A 903 -30.93 1.40 -17.66
CA SER A 903 -31.42 2.08 -18.86
C SER A 903 -32.95 2.12 -18.94
N VAL A 904 -33.49 3.27 -19.32
CA VAL A 904 -34.94 3.52 -19.48
C VAL A 904 -35.19 4.09 -20.88
N ASP A 905 -36.37 3.79 -21.44
CA ASP A 905 -36.85 4.35 -22.72
C ASP A 905 -36.86 5.90 -22.70
N ASP A 906 -36.36 6.52 -23.76
CA ASP A 906 -36.14 7.97 -23.82
C ASP A 906 -37.45 8.78 -23.79
N VAL A 907 -38.55 8.25 -24.31
CA VAL A 907 -39.87 8.92 -24.29
C VAL A 907 -40.48 8.85 -22.89
N ILE A 908 -40.31 7.74 -22.17
CA ILE A 908 -40.80 7.62 -20.80
C ILE A 908 -39.99 8.52 -19.86
N THR A 909 -38.66 8.50 -19.98
CA THR A 909 -37.77 9.38 -19.22
C THR A 909 -38.12 10.85 -19.41
N GLN A 910 -38.35 11.28 -20.66
CA GLN A 910 -38.77 12.64 -20.99
C GLN A 910 -40.03 13.07 -20.22
N ARG A 911 -41.04 12.20 -20.14
CA ARG A 911 -42.29 12.50 -19.42
C ARG A 911 -42.09 12.55 -17.91
N ILE A 912 -41.32 11.61 -17.35
CA ILE A 912 -40.99 11.57 -15.92
C ILE A 912 -40.23 12.82 -15.53
N MET A 913 -39.18 13.21 -16.25
CA MET A 913 -38.36 14.38 -15.92
C MET A 913 -39.16 15.68 -16.06
N THR A 914 -40.00 15.81 -17.09
CA THR A 914 -40.90 16.98 -17.21
C THR A 914 -41.83 17.11 -15.99
N ALA A 915 -42.47 16.01 -15.59
CA ALA A 915 -43.37 16.00 -14.43
C ALA A 915 -42.61 16.21 -13.11
N PHE A 916 -41.38 15.72 -13.00
CA PHE A 916 -40.52 15.93 -11.84
C PHE A 916 -40.30 17.44 -11.61
N TYR A 917 -39.90 18.20 -12.63
CA TYR A 917 -39.74 19.65 -12.52
C TYR A 917 -41.05 20.38 -12.23
N GLN A 918 -42.17 19.93 -12.80
CA GLN A 918 -43.50 20.50 -12.47
C GLN A 918 -43.84 20.31 -10.99
N GLU A 919 -43.52 19.16 -10.40
CA GLU A 919 -43.74 18.92 -8.97
C GLU A 919 -42.77 19.73 -8.10
N LEU A 920 -41.51 19.91 -8.52
CA LEU A 920 -40.56 20.78 -7.81
C LEU A 920 -41.05 22.22 -7.73
N LEU A 921 -41.58 22.76 -8.83
CA LEU A 921 -42.14 24.13 -8.86
C LEU A 921 -43.37 24.28 -7.97
N LYS A 922 -44.07 23.19 -7.63
CA LYS A 922 -45.16 23.19 -6.64
C LYS A 922 -44.66 23.18 -5.19
N GLY A 923 -43.35 23.16 -4.97
CA GLY A 923 -42.73 23.11 -3.65
C GLY A 923 -42.57 21.69 -3.08
N SER A 924 -42.72 20.66 -3.90
CA SER A 924 -42.43 19.28 -3.48
C SER A 924 -40.92 19.11 -3.22
N THR A 925 -40.58 18.22 -2.29
CA THR A 925 -39.19 17.79 -2.10
C THR A 925 -38.72 16.98 -3.31
N LEU A 926 -37.41 16.90 -3.57
CA LEU A 926 -36.83 16.10 -4.68
C LEU A 926 -37.41 14.68 -4.74
N ARG A 927 -37.42 13.98 -3.60
CA ARG A 927 -37.89 12.60 -3.50
C ARG A 927 -39.37 12.48 -3.80
N LYS A 928 -40.19 13.38 -3.25
CA LYS A 928 -41.63 13.38 -3.49
C LYS A 928 -41.96 13.71 -4.94
N ALA A 929 -41.30 14.73 -5.49
CA ALA A 929 -41.44 15.10 -6.89
C ALA A 929 -41.11 13.93 -7.83
N LEU A 930 -40.02 13.21 -7.55
CA LEU A 930 -39.63 12.06 -8.37
C LEU A 930 -40.64 10.90 -8.23
N ALA A 931 -41.05 10.59 -7.00
CA ALA A 931 -42.03 9.52 -6.75
C ALA A 931 -43.39 9.80 -7.42
N ASP A 932 -43.87 11.04 -7.33
CA ASP A 932 -45.13 11.46 -7.95
C ASP A 932 -45.01 11.45 -9.49
N ALA A 933 -43.89 11.92 -10.05
CA ALA A 933 -43.61 11.90 -11.48
C ALA A 933 -43.53 10.48 -12.05
N CYS A 934 -42.73 9.59 -11.44
CA CYS A 934 -42.61 8.20 -11.85
C CYS A 934 -43.96 7.49 -11.86
N ALA A 935 -44.78 7.73 -10.84
CA ALA A 935 -46.05 7.03 -10.72
C ALA A 935 -47.19 7.66 -11.56
N ALA A 936 -47.03 8.91 -12.03
CA ALA A 936 -47.94 9.52 -13.01
C ALA A 936 -47.60 9.14 -14.46
N HIS A 937 -46.32 8.97 -14.78
CA HIS A 937 -45.84 8.87 -16.17
C HIS A 937 -45.05 7.62 -16.52
N GLY A 938 -44.79 6.74 -15.55
CA GLY A 938 -44.01 5.52 -15.74
C GLY A 938 -44.68 4.40 -16.52
N GLY A 939 -46.01 4.44 -16.67
CA GLY A 939 -46.79 3.36 -17.28
C GLY A 939 -46.85 2.09 -16.42
N ASP A 940 -47.40 1.01 -17.00
CA ASP A 940 -47.70 -0.23 -16.27
C ASP A 940 -46.47 -1.12 -16.04
N ASN A 941 -45.35 -0.88 -16.76
CA ASN A 941 -44.13 -1.66 -16.63
C ASN A 941 -43.12 -0.95 -15.70
N PRO A 942 -42.85 -1.48 -14.50
CA PRO A 942 -41.96 -0.85 -13.52
C PRO A 942 -40.50 -0.71 -13.97
N ALA A 943 -40.06 -1.54 -14.91
CA ALA A 943 -38.75 -1.38 -15.56
C ALA A 943 -38.53 0.04 -16.09
N SER A 944 -39.62 0.71 -16.47
CA SER A 944 -39.63 1.99 -17.16
C SER A 944 -39.62 3.21 -16.24
N TRP A 945 -39.76 3.03 -14.92
CA TRP A 945 -39.86 4.15 -13.98
C TRP A 945 -39.19 3.94 -12.63
N ALA A 946 -39.02 2.69 -12.18
CA ALA A 946 -38.37 2.37 -10.92
C ALA A 946 -36.84 2.56 -10.97
N ALA A 947 -36.27 2.93 -12.12
CA ALA A 947 -34.83 3.11 -12.29
C ALA A 947 -34.30 4.33 -11.54
N PHE A 948 -35.11 5.38 -11.39
CA PHE A 948 -34.65 6.67 -10.88
C PHE A 948 -34.68 6.72 -9.36
N VAL A 949 -33.55 7.10 -8.76
CA VAL A 949 -33.39 7.27 -7.32
C VAL A 949 -32.77 8.62 -6.99
N VAL A 950 -32.99 9.10 -5.78
CA VAL A 950 -32.34 10.31 -5.23
C VAL A 950 -31.39 9.88 -4.11
N ILE A 951 -30.14 10.32 -4.15
CA ILE A 951 -29.16 10.10 -3.07
C ILE A 951 -28.77 11.43 -2.42
N ASP A 952 -28.75 11.42 -1.08
CA ASP A 952 -28.50 12.51 -0.13
C ASP A 952 -29.54 13.65 -0.11
#